data_AF-A0A9E3WJ86-F1
#
_entry.id   AF-A0A9E3WJ86-F1
#
_cell.length_a   1.000
_cell.length_b   1.000
_cell.length_c   1.000
_cell.angle_alpha   90.00
_cell.angle_beta   90.00
_cell.angle_gamma   90.00
#
_symmetry.space_group_name_H-M   'P 1'
#
loop_
_entity.id
_entity.type
_entity.pdbx_description
1 polymer ?
#
loop_
_entity_poly.entity_id
_entity_poly.type
_entity_poly.pdbx_seq_one_letter_code
_entity_poly.pdbx_strand_id
1 'polypeptide(L)'
;MLGVVLLGALSAGRAAQCPDADHDGYAACTVPGCDPTGLLCGDCDDTRQEVNPSRVEVCNQRDDDCDGITDEGFPSLAAGVRVTDPTGAAGDRFGSAVAGIPDVTGDGRPDFLVASRLDDSPTIDRGSVTLFSGATRTVVCRMIDPLGLSGDSLGWSLAVTPDLNGDGVPDVVAAAPFDDNPNTPNSGSVVAFSGANCASIRKCVDPSAASNDFLGFGNNPGNVGGNNWYGGGVASVGDLDGDGVPEIVAGVPYRSGAFSQQGEVIVFSGATCAVLRRLQDPSPSTQAFLGAAVLGTPDLTGDGVPDIVAGEPNDDTAGVNAGSVLLFSGADGSFVARMLDPQGGADDNLGQALAIYPDITGDGVVEIVASAPFDDTRSGVTSDGSVLLLDGRLHTRISKMTDPASASSDCIGLSLAVWPNRTTPGRPWIAAGAPFDDTSAGNDAGSVLVFDTGTGAVVQRITDPVSASAFDQFGSTVSASVDLSGDGEPDLLVGSISKDLLPSPGQDAGIASIIGTEADCDGDGFTPLGGDCNDASAAQAPGHVELCDGVDNNCDGSIDEPGDADGDGVTNCADNCQLVANASQANQDGDAFGDACDCAPADPTNAPPLEIGGSLRLGRSGGVANLAWDDGGSGGTFVVYRGEEPPPGAPWQYDETCLGTASVPSLSDPNPPQNAVAWYLVGRRGCGDSVIGRDGTGAPVPVPSTCP
;
A
#
# COMPACT_ATOMS: atom_id res chain seq x y z
N MET A 1 -28.53 -75.83 19.14
CA MET A 1 -27.12 -75.68 18.70
C MET A 1 -27.00 -74.29 18.11
N LEU A 2 -26.08 -73.50 18.67
CA LEU A 2 -25.79 -72.11 18.32
C LEU A 2 -25.33 -71.98 16.85
N GLY A 3 -25.73 -70.88 16.21
CA GLY A 3 -25.09 -70.32 15.02
C GLY A 3 -25.19 -68.80 15.10
N VAL A 4 -24.05 -68.14 15.31
CA VAL A 4 -23.89 -66.68 15.42
C VAL A 4 -23.73 -66.10 14.02
N VAL A 5 -24.48 -65.03 13.71
CA VAL A 5 -24.21 -64.13 12.58
C VAL A 5 -23.87 -62.77 13.18
N LEU A 6 -22.65 -62.30 12.97
CA LEU A 6 -22.25 -60.92 13.29
C LEU A 6 -22.88 -59.98 12.26
N LEU A 7 -23.73 -59.06 12.73
CA LEU A 7 -24.01 -57.81 12.05
C LEU A 7 -23.26 -56.72 12.83
N GLY A 8 -22.20 -56.20 12.23
CA GLY A 8 -21.47 -55.06 12.77
C GLY A 8 -22.38 -53.84 12.83
N ALA A 9 -22.48 -53.23 14.01
CA ALA A 9 -23.00 -51.88 14.13
C ALA A 9 -21.95 -50.95 13.54
N LEU A 10 -22.25 -50.35 12.37
CA LEU A 10 -21.62 -49.09 11.98
C LEU A 10 -22.02 -48.07 13.04
N SER A 11 -21.04 -47.57 13.81
CA SER A 11 -21.23 -46.33 14.54
C SER A 11 -21.47 -45.24 13.51
N ALA A 12 -22.68 -44.68 13.48
CA ALA A 12 -22.87 -43.36 12.88
C ALA A 12 -21.97 -42.40 13.68
N GLY A 13 -20.91 -41.91 13.03
CA GLY A 13 -20.16 -40.78 13.56
C GLY A 13 -21.14 -39.63 13.77
N ARG A 14 -21.22 -39.12 15.00
CA ARG A 14 -21.88 -37.83 15.24
C ARG A 14 -21.10 -36.80 14.42
N ALA A 15 -21.79 -36.11 13.50
CA ALA A 15 -21.27 -34.86 12.96
C ALA A 15 -21.01 -33.93 14.16
N ALA A 16 -19.81 -33.37 14.25
CA ALA A 16 -19.52 -32.32 15.21
C ALA A 16 -20.43 -31.12 14.86
N GLN A 17 -21.04 -30.49 15.87
CA GLN A 17 -21.66 -29.18 15.67
C GLN A 17 -20.54 -28.21 15.30
N CYS A 18 -20.77 -27.37 14.29
CA CYS A 18 -19.86 -26.26 13.99
C CYS A 18 -19.78 -25.41 15.27
N PRO A 19 -18.57 -25.14 15.80
CA PRO A 19 -18.42 -24.14 16.84
C PRO A 19 -18.90 -22.81 16.26
N ASP A 20 -19.76 -22.16 17.01
CA ASP A 20 -20.12 -20.75 16.89
C ASP A 20 -19.81 -20.26 18.31
N ALA A 21 -18.63 -19.69 18.52
CA ALA A 21 -18.10 -19.48 19.87
C ALA A 21 -18.73 -18.26 20.56
N ASP A 22 -19.29 -17.33 19.81
CA ASP A 22 -19.97 -16.13 20.30
C ASP A 22 -21.51 -16.19 20.25
N HIS A 23 -22.06 -17.23 19.62
CA HIS A 23 -23.49 -17.52 19.47
C HIS A 23 -24.27 -16.49 18.64
N ASP A 24 -23.67 -15.91 17.60
CA ASP A 24 -24.31 -14.90 16.76
C ASP A 24 -25.12 -15.45 15.58
N GLY A 25 -25.00 -16.75 15.30
CA GLY A 25 -25.68 -17.40 14.18
C GLY A 25 -24.80 -17.69 12.97
N TYR A 26 -23.53 -17.28 12.99
CA TYR A 26 -22.52 -17.55 11.98
C TYR A 26 -21.42 -18.47 12.54
N ALA A 27 -20.63 -19.08 11.66
CA ALA A 27 -19.53 -19.95 12.08
C ALA A 27 -18.34 -19.91 11.12
N ALA A 28 -17.13 -20.12 11.67
CA ALA A 28 -15.89 -20.22 10.90
C ALA A 28 -15.84 -21.46 10.00
N CYS A 29 -15.64 -21.26 8.69
CA CYS A 29 -15.82 -22.28 7.64
C CYS A 29 -14.71 -23.34 7.51
N THR A 30 -13.74 -23.37 8.41
CA THR A 30 -12.51 -24.17 8.23
C THR A 30 -12.67 -25.67 8.57
N VAL A 31 -13.86 -26.13 8.94
CA VAL A 31 -14.14 -27.53 9.32
C VAL A 31 -14.84 -28.30 8.17
N PRO A 32 -14.16 -29.26 7.50
CA PRO A 32 -14.76 -30.04 6.42
C PRO A 32 -15.94 -30.91 6.90
N GLY A 33 -17.13 -30.71 6.32
CA GLY A 33 -18.34 -31.51 6.60
C GLY A 33 -19.43 -30.81 7.42
N CYS A 34 -19.30 -29.50 7.65
CA CYS A 34 -20.32 -28.67 8.30
C CYS A 34 -21.46 -28.25 7.34
N ASP A 35 -22.60 -28.95 7.42
CA ASP A 35 -23.95 -28.38 7.60
C ASP A 35 -24.99 -29.52 7.68
N PRO A 36 -25.84 -29.59 8.75
CA PRO A 36 -27.28 -29.58 8.44
C PRO A 36 -28.27 -28.87 9.40
N THR A 37 -27.93 -28.04 10.41
CA THR A 37 -28.98 -27.49 11.33
C THR A 37 -28.79 -26.09 11.97
N GLY A 38 -28.49 -25.03 11.20
CA GLY A 38 -29.01 -23.67 11.54
C GLY A 38 -28.03 -22.51 11.77
N LEU A 39 -26.75 -22.63 11.43
CA LEU A 39 -25.77 -21.52 11.43
C LEU A 39 -25.35 -21.19 9.99
N LEU A 40 -25.05 -19.93 9.71
CA LEU A 40 -24.58 -19.45 8.40
C LEU A 40 -23.05 -19.48 8.34
N CYS A 41 -22.50 -19.98 7.24
CA CYS A 41 -21.05 -20.03 7.02
C CYS A 41 -20.53 -18.66 6.56
N GLY A 42 -19.37 -18.25 7.08
CA GLY A 42 -18.65 -17.05 6.61
C GLY A 42 -18.11 -16.16 7.71
N ASP A 43 -18.17 -16.61 8.97
CA ASP A 43 -17.61 -15.86 10.09
C ASP A 43 -16.07 -15.86 10.03
N CYS A 44 -15.51 -14.66 9.95
CA CYS A 44 -14.08 -14.40 9.93
C CYS A 44 -13.49 -14.29 11.34
N ASP A 45 -14.31 -14.10 12.38
CA ASP A 45 -13.94 -14.18 13.79
C ASP A 45 -15.07 -14.72 14.68
N ASP A 46 -15.11 -16.05 14.77
CA ASP A 46 -16.05 -16.86 15.56
C ASP A 46 -16.10 -16.57 17.07
N THR A 47 -15.29 -15.63 17.56
CA THR A 47 -15.22 -15.23 18.97
C THR A 47 -15.87 -13.87 19.26
N ARG A 48 -16.37 -13.17 18.24
CA ARG A 48 -16.93 -11.82 18.30
C ARG A 48 -18.26 -11.74 17.56
N GLN A 49 -19.35 -11.63 18.31
CA GLN A 49 -20.70 -11.52 17.75
C GLN A 49 -20.91 -10.29 16.85
N GLU A 50 -20.05 -9.29 16.97
CA GLU A 50 -20.01 -8.11 16.11
C GLU A 50 -19.37 -8.34 14.72
N VAL A 51 -18.73 -9.49 14.47
CA VAL A 51 -18.03 -9.82 13.22
C VAL A 51 -18.74 -10.99 12.52
N ASN A 52 -19.46 -10.74 11.42
CA ASN A 52 -20.09 -11.77 10.58
C ASN A 52 -20.70 -11.20 9.28
N PRO A 53 -21.00 -12.05 8.27
CA PRO A 53 -21.66 -11.72 6.98
C PRO A 53 -22.97 -10.93 6.96
N SER A 54 -23.54 -10.55 8.10
CA SER A 54 -24.73 -9.68 8.17
C SER A 54 -24.50 -8.35 8.88
N ARG A 55 -23.28 -8.08 9.31
CA ARG A 55 -22.93 -6.84 9.98
C ARG A 55 -22.78 -5.73 8.95
N VAL A 56 -22.63 -4.55 9.49
CA VAL A 56 -22.34 -3.33 8.74
C VAL A 56 -21.03 -2.86 9.32
N GLU A 57 -20.09 -2.51 8.45
CA GLU A 57 -18.83 -1.94 8.87
C GLU A 57 -19.01 -0.79 9.85
N VAL A 58 -18.28 -0.88 10.96
CA VAL A 58 -18.09 0.24 11.86
C VAL A 58 -16.60 0.48 11.93
N CYS A 59 -16.19 1.73 11.71
CA CYS A 59 -14.77 2.01 11.66
C CYS A 59 -14.02 1.56 12.91
N ASN A 60 -13.31 0.45 12.78
CA ASN A 60 -12.64 -0.21 13.90
C ASN A 60 -11.43 -1.04 13.44
N GLN A 61 -11.06 -0.94 12.17
CA GLN A 61 -9.97 -1.65 11.51
C GLN A 61 -10.14 -3.17 11.57
N ARG A 62 -11.39 -3.61 11.41
CA ARG A 62 -11.79 -5.00 11.26
C ARG A 62 -12.82 -5.08 10.15
N ASP A 63 -12.73 -6.14 9.37
CA ASP A 63 -13.78 -6.60 8.48
C ASP A 63 -14.95 -7.12 9.32
N ASP A 64 -15.90 -6.25 9.67
CA ASP A 64 -17.04 -6.61 10.51
C ASP A 64 -18.04 -7.48 9.73
N ASP A 65 -18.18 -7.27 8.43
CA ASP A 65 -19.11 -7.97 7.57
C ASP A 65 -18.53 -9.19 6.83
N CYS A 66 -17.26 -9.51 7.07
CA CYS A 66 -16.55 -10.68 6.54
C CYS A 66 -16.63 -10.80 5.00
N ASP A 67 -16.69 -9.68 4.28
CA ASP A 67 -16.62 -9.67 2.82
C ASP A 67 -15.16 -9.70 2.29
N GLY A 68 -14.21 -9.59 3.22
CA GLY A 68 -12.77 -9.59 2.97
C GLY A 68 -12.18 -8.20 2.82
N ILE A 69 -12.95 -7.13 3.06
CA ILE A 69 -12.51 -5.74 3.01
C ILE A 69 -12.71 -5.15 4.41
N THR A 70 -11.68 -4.49 4.94
CA THR A 70 -11.78 -3.80 6.23
C THR A 70 -12.30 -2.37 6.02
N ASP A 71 -13.31 -1.97 6.81
CA ASP A 71 -13.85 -0.62 6.90
C ASP A 71 -14.24 -0.01 5.53
N GLU A 72 -14.96 -0.74 4.67
CA GLU A 72 -15.42 -0.18 3.41
C GLU A 72 -16.58 0.82 3.56
N GLY A 73 -16.67 1.75 2.60
CA GLY A 73 -17.68 2.81 2.60
C GLY A 73 -17.26 4.10 3.30
N PHE A 74 -16.07 4.14 3.89
CA PHE A 74 -15.39 5.35 4.37
C PHE A 74 -14.43 5.91 3.29
N PRO A 75 -14.06 7.21 3.34
CA PRO A 75 -13.03 7.76 2.46
C PRO A 75 -11.72 7.01 2.62
N SER A 76 -11.15 6.48 1.53
CA SER A 76 -9.82 5.87 1.58
C SER A 76 -8.75 6.86 1.11
N LEU A 77 -7.68 7.04 1.88
CA LEU A 77 -6.54 7.88 1.51
C LEU A 77 -5.28 7.01 1.39
N ALA A 78 -4.41 7.34 0.43
CA ALA A 78 -3.06 6.80 0.47
C ALA A 78 -2.28 7.52 1.57
N ALA A 79 -1.96 6.78 2.61
CA ALA A 79 -1.03 7.21 3.64
C ALA A 79 0.26 6.42 3.50
N GLY A 80 1.33 6.94 4.10
CA GLY A 80 2.60 6.24 4.03
C GLY A 80 3.54 6.52 5.17
N VAL A 81 4.27 5.48 5.55
CA VAL A 81 5.32 5.54 6.57
C VAL A 81 6.65 5.34 5.89
N ARG A 82 7.59 6.23 6.21
CA ARG A 82 8.96 6.12 5.72
C ARG A 82 9.79 5.20 6.59
N VAL A 83 10.56 4.34 5.95
CA VAL A 83 11.53 3.44 6.55
C VAL A 83 12.93 3.92 6.19
N THR A 84 13.79 3.99 7.21
CA THR A 84 15.21 4.29 7.06
C THR A 84 16.05 3.25 7.79
N ASP A 85 17.25 2.99 7.27
CA ASP A 85 18.23 2.19 7.98
C ASP A 85 19.02 3.08 8.96
N PRO A 86 18.88 2.90 10.28
CA PRO A 86 19.60 3.72 11.27
C PRO A 86 21.12 3.50 11.25
N THR A 87 21.58 2.43 10.60
CA THR A 87 23.00 2.09 10.45
C THR A 87 23.52 2.32 9.03
N GLY A 88 22.65 2.67 8.08
CA GLY A 88 23.00 2.93 6.69
C GLY A 88 23.75 4.24 6.51
N ALA A 89 24.59 4.31 5.47
CA ALA A 89 25.30 5.51 5.08
C ALA A 89 24.64 6.15 3.84
N ALA A 90 24.92 7.44 3.67
CA ALA A 90 24.50 8.14 2.47
C ALA A 90 25.34 7.73 1.27
N GLY A 91 24.71 7.46 0.13
CA GLY A 91 25.31 6.88 -1.06
C GLY A 91 25.03 5.38 -1.24
N ASP A 92 24.54 4.69 -0.21
CA ASP A 92 24.33 3.23 -0.22
C ASP A 92 23.14 2.79 -1.10
N ARG A 93 22.32 3.76 -1.54
CA ARG A 93 21.11 3.58 -2.34
C ARG A 93 20.11 2.63 -1.69
N PHE A 94 19.79 2.87 -0.42
CA PHE A 94 18.72 2.16 0.28
C PHE A 94 17.39 2.30 -0.49
N GLY A 95 16.60 1.22 -0.57
CA GLY A 95 15.41 1.17 -1.43
C GLY A 95 15.69 0.69 -2.86
N SER A 96 16.90 0.18 -3.12
CA SER A 96 17.33 -0.29 -4.45
C SER A 96 16.61 -1.53 -4.97
N ALA A 97 16.08 -2.32 -4.05
CA ALA A 97 15.14 -3.40 -4.29
C ALA A 97 14.36 -3.60 -2.99
N VAL A 98 13.08 -3.94 -3.09
CA VAL A 98 12.18 -4.17 -1.96
C VAL A 98 11.35 -5.43 -2.20
N ALA A 99 11.01 -6.13 -1.13
CA ALA A 99 10.00 -7.19 -1.16
C ALA A 99 9.36 -7.37 0.22
N GLY A 100 8.07 -7.67 0.23
CA GLY A 100 7.42 -8.26 1.40
C GLY A 100 7.84 -9.73 1.57
N ILE A 101 7.92 -10.19 2.81
CA ILE A 101 8.11 -11.59 3.18
C ILE A 101 7.04 -11.94 4.23
N PRO A 102 6.53 -13.18 4.29
CA PRO A 102 5.62 -13.57 5.38
C PRO A 102 6.23 -13.27 6.75
N ASP A 103 5.42 -13.31 7.81
CA ASP A 103 5.89 -13.10 9.19
C ASP A 103 6.98 -14.13 9.56
N VAL A 104 8.24 -13.71 9.48
CA VAL A 104 9.42 -14.52 9.81
C VAL A 104 9.93 -14.22 11.21
N THR A 105 9.52 -13.09 11.79
CA THR A 105 9.83 -12.70 13.17
C THR A 105 8.91 -13.36 14.20
N GLY A 106 7.73 -13.82 13.77
CA GLY A 106 6.68 -14.42 14.60
C GLY A 106 5.92 -13.38 15.41
N ASP A 107 5.87 -12.12 14.97
CA ASP A 107 5.21 -11.01 15.67
C ASP A 107 3.75 -10.80 15.25
N GLY A 108 3.26 -11.59 14.31
CA GLY A 108 1.90 -11.55 13.78
C GLY A 108 1.71 -10.59 12.62
N ARG A 109 2.76 -9.86 12.20
CA ARG A 109 2.75 -9.02 11.00
C ARG A 109 3.78 -9.51 10.00
N PRO A 110 3.45 -9.55 8.70
CA PRO A 110 4.42 -9.81 7.66
C PRO A 110 5.62 -8.88 7.73
N ASP A 111 6.79 -9.36 7.37
CA ASP A 111 8.03 -8.60 7.42
C ASP A 111 8.40 -8.09 6.02
N PHE A 112 9.47 -7.31 5.93
CA PHE A 112 9.91 -6.82 4.62
C PHE A 112 11.41 -6.63 4.51
N LEU A 113 11.87 -6.62 3.26
CA LEU A 113 13.27 -6.56 2.87
C LEU A 113 13.52 -5.27 2.10
N VAL A 114 14.63 -4.61 2.42
CA VAL A 114 15.12 -3.45 1.66
C VAL A 114 16.60 -3.61 1.37
N ALA A 115 16.96 -3.50 0.10
CA ALA A 115 18.35 -3.59 -0.34
C ALA A 115 19.04 -2.22 -0.39
N SER A 116 20.32 -2.23 -0.02
CA SER A 116 21.28 -1.15 -0.19
C SER A 116 22.41 -1.65 -1.08
N ARG A 117 22.23 -1.56 -2.41
CA ARG A 117 23.17 -2.19 -3.35
C ARG A 117 24.59 -1.61 -3.32
N LEU A 118 24.78 -0.41 -2.76
CA LEU A 118 26.10 0.23 -2.63
C LEU A 118 26.56 0.32 -1.17
N ASP A 119 26.00 -0.50 -0.27
CA ASP A 119 26.43 -0.53 1.12
C ASP A 119 27.92 -0.88 1.28
N ASP A 120 28.61 -0.05 2.06
CA ASP A 120 30.05 -0.12 2.34
C ASP A 120 30.42 -1.08 3.50
N SER A 121 29.46 -1.82 4.07
CA SER A 121 29.67 -2.63 5.26
C SER A 121 30.02 -4.10 4.96
N PRO A 122 31.25 -4.60 5.24
CA PRO A 122 32.43 -3.92 5.79
C PRO A 122 33.42 -3.35 4.73
N THR A 123 33.16 -3.48 3.43
CA THR A 123 34.00 -2.91 2.36
C THR A 123 33.17 -2.15 1.34
N ILE A 124 33.82 -1.23 0.62
CA ILE A 124 33.18 -0.29 -0.32
C ILE A 124 32.28 -1.00 -1.34
N ASP A 125 31.05 -0.49 -1.52
CA ASP A 125 30.06 -0.92 -2.52
C ASP A 125 29.85 -2.46 -2.56
N ARG A 126 29.95 -3.13 -1.42
CA ARG A 126 29.71 -4.58 -1.34
C ARG A 126 28.23 -4.89 -1.54
N GLY A 127 27.37 -4.01 -1.05
CA GLY A 127 25.93 -4.18 -1.05
C GLY A 127 25.42 -5.10 0.05
N SER A 128 24.14 -4.94 0.39
CA SER A 128 23.45 -5.72 1.42
C SER A 128 21.94 -5.72 1.24
N VAL A 129 21.28 -6.63 1.95
CA VAL A 129 19.82 -6.65 2.12
C VAL A 129 19.50 -6.61 3.61
N THR A 130 18.58 -5.75 4.02
CA THR A 130 18.16 -5.61 5.42
C THR A 130 16.75 -6.13 5.60
N LEU A 131 16.55 -7.00 6.59
CA LEU A 131 15.24 -7.47 7.03
C LEU A 131 14.72 -6.55 8.13
N PHE A 132 13.48 -6.10 7.98
CA PHE A 132 12.75 -5.27 8.93
C PHE A 132 11.53 -6.00 9.46
N SER A 133 11.20 -5.78 10.74
CA SER A 133 9.93 -6.23 11.30
C SER A 133 8.81 -5.39 10.70
N GLY A 134 7.73 -6.02 10.23
CA GLY A 134 6.54 -5.28 9.80
C GLY A 134 5.85 -4.55 10.93
N ALA A 135 5.81 -5.16 12.12
CA ALA A 135 5.15 -4.59 13.29
C ALA A 135 5.85 -3.34 13.83
N THR A 136 7.17 -3.36 13.95
CA THR A 136 7.93 -2.28 14.59
C THR A 136 8.67 -1.39 13.60
N ARG A 137 8.80 -1.81 12.34
CA ARG A 137 9.58 -1.14 11.28
C ARG A 137 11.07 -1.00 11.64
N THR A 138 11.56 -1.82 12.57
CA THR A 138 12.96 -1.82 13.01
C THR A 138 13.76 -2.92 12.32
N VAL A 139 15.06 -2.69 12.16
CA VAL A 139 16.00 -3.69 11.63
C VAL A 139 16.01 -4.94 12.50
N VAL A 140 15.72 -6.09 11.89
CA VAL A 140 15.84 -7.43 12.49
C VAL A 140 17.27 -7.92 12.32
N CYS A 141 17.74 -8.00 11.07
CA CYS A 141 19.10 -8.40 10.73
C CYS A 141 19.49 -7.94 9.32
N ARG A 142 20.78 -8.06 9.00
CA ARG A 142 21.36 -7.69 7.70
C ARG A 142 21.99 -8.91 7.04
N MET A 143 21.64 -9.13 5.79
CA MET A 143 22.15 -10.15 4.90
C MET A 143 23.32 -9.57 4.10
N ILE A 144 24.49 -10.18 4.27
CA ILE A 144 25.72 -9.82 3.58
C ILE A 144 26.38 -11.08 3.03
N ASP A 145 26.95 -11.01 1.83
CA ASP A 145 27.77 -12.11 1.32
C ASP A 145 29.07 -12.20 2.13
N PRO A 146 29.32 -13.29 2.89
CA PRO A 146 30.55 -13.45 3.64
C PRO A 146 31.79 -13.57 2.74
N LEU A 147 31.59 -13.92 1.47
CA LEU A 147 32.63 -14.00 0.45
C LEU A 147 32.67 -12.75 -0.44
N GLY A 148 31.77 -11.78 -0.23
CA GLY A 148 31.66 -10.57 -1.02
C GLY A 148 32.90 -9.69 -0.90
N LEU A 149 33.30 -9.13 -2.04
CA LEU A 149 34.40 -8.19 -2.21
C LEU A 149 33.85 -6.76 -2.40
N SER A 150 34.75 -5.84 -2.73
CA SER A 150 34.38 -4.45 -2.95
C SER A 150 33.87 -4.27 -4.37
N GLY A 151 32.72 -3.62 -4.52
CA GLY A 151 32.07 -3.37 -5.81
C GLY A 151 31.09 -4.44 -6.26
N ASP A 152 30.96 -5.57 -5.56
CA ASP A 152 30.10 -6.70 -5.96
C ASP A 152 28.60 -6.33 -6.05
N SER A 153 28.18 -5.33 -5.28
CA SER A 153 26.84 -4.73 -5.27
C SER A 153 25.68 -5.72 -5.02
N LEU A 154 25.79 -6.53 -3.97
CA LEU A 154 24.72 -7.40 -3.49
C LEU A 154 23.44 -6.59 -3.21
N GLY A 155 22.29 -7.13 -3.60
CA GLY A 155 21.00 -6.45 -3.44
C GLY A 155 20.60 -5.64 -4.67
N TRP A 156 21.25 -5.86 -5.81
CA TRP A 156 20.83 -5.30 -7.10
C TRP A 156 19.41 -5.75 -7.49
N SER A 157 19.13 -7.02 -7.26
CA SER A 157 17.81 -7.63 -7.40
C SER A 157 17.64 -8.64 -6.26
N LEU A 158 16.40 -8.87 -5.85
CA LEU A 158 16.07 -9.81 -4.79
C LEU A 158 14.76 -10.53 -5.12
N ALA A 159 14.60 -11.72 -4.54
CA ALA A 159 13.35 -12.46 -4.55
C ALA A 159 13.19 -13.21 -3.22
N VAL A 160 11.95 -13.30 -2.74
CA VAL A 160 11.58 -14.22 -1.66
C VAL A 160 11.29 -15.57 -2.29
N THR A 161 11.75 -16.63 -1.63
CA THR A 161 11.59 -18.01 -2.07
C THR A 161 11.00 -18.82 -0.92
N PRO A 162 10.28 -19.92 -1.18
CA PRO A 162 9.98 -20.87 -0.12
C PRO A 162 11.26 -21.37 0.56
N ASP A 163 11.10 -22.03 1.69
CA ASP A 163 12.22 -22.51 2.50
C ASP A 163 13.25 -23.35 1.71
N LEU A 164 14.48 -22.82 1.57
CA LEU A 164 15.59 -23.47 0.86
C LEU A 164 16.45 -24.35 1.77
N ASN A 165 16.32 -24.20 3.08
CA ASN A 165 17.22 -24.78 4.06
C ASN A 165 16.55 -25.80 5.00
N GLY A 166 15.22 -25.91 4.95
CA GLY A 166 14.40 -26.84 5.71
C GLY A 166 14.07 -26.37 7.13
N ASP A 167 14.17 -25.08 7.44
CA ASP A 167 13.84 -24.52 8.76
C ASP A 167 12.36 -24.13 8.94
N GLY A 168 11.57 -24.23 7.87
CA GLY A 168 10.14 -23.92 7.83
C GLY A 168 9.84 -22.44 7.62
N VAL A 169 10.84 -21.60 7.39
CA VAL A 169 10.70 -20.16 7.16
C VAL A 169 11.08 -19.84 5.71
N PRO A 170 10.31 -18.99 4.99
CA PRO A 170 10.71 -18.54 3.66
C PRO A 170 12.09 -17.91 3.65
N ASP A 171 12.84 -18.14 2.58
CA ASP A 171 14.22 -17.68 2.43
C ASP A 171 14.30 -16.55 1.39
N VAL A 172 15.49 -15.96 1.28
CA VAL A 172 15.74 -14.79 0.41
C VAL A 172 16.89 -15.09 -0.53
N VAL A 173 16.74 -14.74 -1.80
CA VAL A 173 17.85 -14.73 -2.77
C VAL A 173 18.11 -13.32 -3.25
N ALA A 174 19.39 -12.95 -3.35
CA ALA A 174 19.81 -11.64 -3.82
C ALA A 174 20.99 -11.75 -4.80
N ALA A 175 20.98 -10.92 -5.84
CA ALA A 175 22.05 -10.87 -6.82
C ALA A 175 23.16 -9.88 -6.44
N ALA A 176 24.39 -10.25 -6.77
CA ALA A 176 25.57 -9.41 -6.77
C ALA A 176 26.20 -9.45 -8.18
N PRO A 177 25.70 -8.66 -9.15
CA PRO A 177 26.06 -8.85 -10.56
C PRO A 177 27.51 -8.51 -10.89
N PHE A 178 28.19 -7.72 -10.06
CA PHE A 178 29.58 -7.32 -10.25
C PHE A 178 30.57 -8.20 -9.49
N ASP A 179 30.08 -9.26 -8.84
CA ASP A 179 30.94 -10.19 -8.12
C ASP A 179 32.00 -10.83 -9.03
N ASP A 180 33.25 -10.69 -8.59
CA ASP A 180 34.46 -11.20 -9.22
C ASP A 180 34.73 -12.64 -8.75
N ASN A 181 34.18 -13.64 -9.43
CA ASN A 181 34.57 -15.03 -9.24
C ASN A 181 36.05 -15.17 -9.69
N PRO A 182 36.95 -15.95 -9.01
CA PRO A 182 38.40 -15.71 -9.00
C PRO A 182 39.18 -15.66 -10.33
N ASN A 183 38.54 -15.88 -11.49
CA ASN A 183 39.12 -15.71 -12.81
C ASN A 183 38.17 -15.06 -13.86
N THR A 184 37.00 -14.55 -13.46
CA THR A 184 35.97 -14.01 -14.36
C THR A 184 35.41 -12.71 -13.78
N PRO A 185 36.07 -11.57 -14.02
CA PRO A 185 35.61 -10.29 -13.47
C PRO A 185 34.17 -9.96 -13.86
N ASN A 186 33.38 -9.44 -12.93
CA ASN A 186 31.95 -9.14 -13.09
C ASN A 186 31.14 -10.29 -13.73
N SER A 187 31.49 -11.54 -13.40
CA SER A 187 30.65 -12.68 -13.79
C SER A 187 29.31 -12.68 -13.05
N GLY A 188 29.28 -12.08 -11.87
CA GLY A 188 28.12 -12.02 -10.99
C GLY A 188 27.87 -13.31 -10.22
N SER A 189 27.04 -13.19 -9.18
CA SER A 189 26.56 -14.31 -8.38
C SER A 189 25.16 -14.06 -7.82
N VAL A 190 24.53 -15.13 -7.33
CA VAL A 190 23.30 -15.08 -6.55
C VAL A 190 23.57 -15.72 -5.19
N VAL A 191 23.18 -15.05 -4.11
CA VAL A 191 23.39 -15.51 -2.74
C VAL A 191 22.04 -15.75 -2.08
N ALA A 192 21.86 -16.91 -1.47
CA ALA A 192 20.68 -17.24 -0.69
C ALA A 192 20.93 -17.06 0.81
N PHE A 193 19.93 -16.56 1.52
CA PHE A 193 19.94 -16.23 2.95
C PHE A 193 18.72 -16.82 3.64
N SER A 194 18.90 -17.26 4.88
CA SER A 194 17.79 -17.74 5.71
C SER A 194 16.91 -16.59 6.16
N GLY A 195 15.59 -16.65 5.92
CA GLY A 195 14.67 -15.63 6.42
C GLY A 195 14.58 -15.61 7.95
N ALA A 196 14.82 -16.76 8.60
CA ALA A 196 14.75 -16.88 10.05
C ALA A 196 15.88 -16.16 10.81
N ASN A 197 17.05 -15.97 10.18
CA ASN A 197 18.24 -15.44 10.88
C ASN A 197 19.23 -14.66 10.02
N CYS A 198 18.91 -14.35 8.76
CA CYS A 198 19.76 -13.68 7.78
C CYS A 198 21.10 -14.36 7.47
N ALA A 199 21.35 -15.59 7.92
CA ALA A 199 22.60 -16.28 7.63
C ALA A 199 22.67 -16.69 6.16
N SER A 200 23.85 -16.54 5.53
CA SER A 200 24.09 -17.04 4.19
C SER A 200 23.93 -18.56 4.14
N ILE A 201 23.03 -19.05 3.29
CA ILE A 201 22.82 -20.48 3.05
C ILE A 201 23.84 -20.97 2.02
N ARG A 202 23.91 -20.29 0.86
CA ARG A 202 24.72 -20.71 -0.30
C ARG A 202 24.95 -19.55 -1.26
N LYS A 203 26.01 -19.66 -2.07
CA LYS A 203 26.35 -18.75 -3.16
C LYS A 203 26.38 -19.53 -4.48
N CYS A 204 25.48 -19.18 -5.39
CA CYS A 204 25.37 -19.77 -6.71
C CYS A 204 26.16 -18.93 -7.72
N VAL A 205 27.01 -19.59 -8.50
CA VAL A 205 27.83 -19.00 -9.55
C VAL A 205 27.72 -19.84 -10.81
N ASP A 206 27.78 -19.23 -11.98
CA ASP A 206 27.85 -19.98 -13.23
C ASP A 206 29.26 -20.55 -13.45
N PRO A 207 29.45 -21.88 -13.48
CA PRO A 207 30.76 -22.49 -13.73
C PRO A 207 31.33 -22.21 -15.13
N SER A 208 30.48 -21.77 -16.06
CA SER A 208 30.83 -21.39 -17.43
C SER A 208 30.85 -19.89 -17.67
N ALA A 209 30.78 -19.08 -16.60
CA ALA A 209 30.75 -17.63 -16.71
C ALA A 209 31.92 -17.08 -17.53
N ALA A 210 31.64 -16.04 -18.31
CA ALA A 210 32.63 -15.14 -18.87
C ALA A 210 32.69 -13.84 -18.05
N SER A 211 33.71 -13.03 -18.32
CA SER A 211 33.82 -11.71 -17.72
C SER A 211 32.72 -10.79 -18.24
N ASN A 212 32.13 -9.97 -17.37
CA ASN A 212 31.03 -9.05 -17.68
C ASN A 212 29.77 -9.76 -18.19
N ASP A 213 29.48 -10.94 -17.68
CA ASP A 213 28.20 -11.63 -17.90
C ASP A 213 27.08 -11.07 -16.99
N PHE A 214 27.45 -10.53 -15.82
CA PHE A 214 26.56 -9.92 -14.84
C PHE A 214 25.37 -10.82 -14.45
N LEU A 215 25.63 -12.01 -13.92
CA LEU A 215 24.59 -12.91 -13.43
C LEU A 215 23.70 -12.22 -12.37
N GLY A 216 22.37 -12.29 -12.58
CA GLY A 216 21.36 -11.69 -11.70
C GLY A 216 21.12 -10.20 -11.96
N PHE A 217 21.67 -9.64 -13.04
CA PHE A 217 21.50 -8.23 -13.40
C PHE A 217 20.12 -7.94 -13.99
N GLY A 218 19.40 -6.99 -13.41
CA GLY A 218 18.25 -6.32 -14.05
C GLY A 218 18.76 -5.24 -15.02
N ASN A 219 18.35 -5.29 -16.29
CA ASN A 219 19.03 -4.55 -17.36
C ASN A 219 18.88 -3.01 -17.27
N ASN A 220 19.81 -2.35 -17.95
CA ASN A 220 19.91 -0.93 -18.26
C ASN A 220 19.27 -0.63 -19.65
N PRO A 221 18.19 0.15 -19.74
CA PRO A 221 17.78 0.74 -21.00
C PRO A 221 18.69 1.94 -21.26
N GLY A 222 19.53 1.85 -22.30
CA GLY A 222 20.37 2.98 -22.69
C GLY A 222 19.55 4.26 -22.90
N ASN A 223 20.16 5.39 -22.51
CA ASN A 223 19.81 6.77 -22.90
C ASN A 223 18.87 7.60 -22.03
N VAL A 224 18.50 7.18 -20.81
CA VAL A 224 18.07 8.11 -19.76
C VAL A 224 19.26 8.43 -18.84
N GLY A 225 19.65 9.70 -18.79
CA GLY A 225 20.87 10.17 -18.14
C GLY A 225 20.85 10.02 -16.61
N GLY A 226 21.17 8.83 -16.11
CA GLY A 226 21.36 8.55 -14.68
C GLY A 226 21.83 7.10 -14.47
N ASN A 227 22.67 6.86 -13.46
CA ASN A 227 23.24 5.52 -13.17
C ASN A 227 22.24 4.61 -12.43
N ASN A 228 20.95 4.64 -12.79
CA ASN A 228 19.87 4.07 -11.99
C ASN A 228 19.15 2.98 -12.82
N TRP A 229 19.20 1.75 -12.32
CA TRP A 229 18.97 0.51 -13.07
C TRP A 229 17.77 -0.24 -12.47
N TYR A 230 16.84 -0.69 -13.31
CA TYR A 230 15.54 -1.24 -12.90
C TYR A 230 15.22 -2.55 -13.63
N GLY A 231 14.83 -3.59 -12.88
CA GLY A 231 14.45 -4.91 -13.41
C GLY A 231 14.74 -6.05 -12.42
N GLY A 232 13.90 -7.08 -12.41
CA GLY A 232 14.03 -8.26 -11.54
C GLY A 232 14.94 -9.33 -12.16
N GLY A 233 16.24 -9.27 -11.90
CA GLY A 233 17.22 -10.21 -12.47
C GLY A 233 17.29 -11.60 -11.81
N VAL A 234 16.57 -11.81 -10.71
CA VAL A 234 16.45 -13.11 -10.01
C VAL A 234 15.00 -13.38 -9.61
N ALA A 235 14.62 -14.65 -9.61
CA ALA A 235 13.32 -15.12 -9.17
C ALA A 235 13.42 -16.53 -8.55
N SER A 236 12.45 -16.89 -7.73
CA SER A 236 12.20 -18.29 -7.37
C SER A 236 11.27 -18.92 -8.40
N VAL A 237 11.50 -20.18 -8.73
CA VAL A 237 10.51 -21.04 -9.39
C VAL A 237 10.28 -22.25 -8.47
N GLY A 238 9.13 -22.93 -8.61
CA GLY A 238 8.85 -24.12 -7.80
C GLY A 238 9.88 -25.24 -8.00
N ASP A 239 9.67 -26.37 -7.35
CA ASP A 239 10.55 -27.55 -7.48
C ASP A 239 10.39 -28.19 -8.88
N LEU A 240 11.37 -27.93 -9.75
CA LEU A 240 11.49 -28.37 -11.13
C LEU A 240 12.28 -29.68 -11.27
N ASP A 241 13.11 -30.05 -10.30
CA ASP A 241 13.92 -31.28 -10.36
C ASP A 241 13.40 -32.42 -9.45
N GLY A 242 12.39 -32.12 -8.62
CA GLY A 242 11.66 -33.06 -7.79
C GLY A 242 12.37 -33.40 -6.48
N ASP A 243 13.32 -32.58 -6.03
CA ASP A 243 14.09 -32.81 -4.80
C ASP A 243 13.43 -32.23 -3.53
N GLY A 244 12.32 -31.50 -3.69
CA GLY A 244 11.54 -30.87 -2.63
C GLY A 244 12.01 -29.47 -2.24
N VAL A 245 13.03 -28.92 -2.88
CA VAL A 245 13.53 -27.56 -2.69
C VAL A 245 13.23 -26.72 -3.94
N PRO A 246 12.70 -25.50 -3.83
CA PRO A 246 12.41 -24.67 -4.99
C PRO A 246 13.69 -24.22 -5.71
N GLU A 247 13.62 -24.06 -7.03
CA GLU A 247 14.72 -23.61 -7.87
C GLU A 247 14.90 -22.08 -7.87
N ILE A 248 16.13 -21.66 -8.20
CA ILE A 248 16.50 -20.26 -8.35
C ILE A 248 16.71 -19.97 -9.84
N VAL A 249 16.03 -18.96 -10.36
CA VAL A 249 16.15 -18.48 -11.74
C VAL A 249 16.91 -17.17 -11.73
N ALA A 250 17.89 -17.01 -12.62
CA ALA A 250 18.67 -15.79 -12.75
C ALA A 250 18.96 -15.43 -14.21
N GLY A 251 18.78 -14.16 -14.55
CA GLY A 251 19.11 -13.61 -15.85
C GLY A 251 20.60 -13.34 -16.02
N VAL A 252 21.08 -13.44 -17.27
CA VAL A 252 22.45 -13.12 -17.68
C VAL A 252 22.40 -12.27 -18.96
N PRO A 253 21.82 -11.05 -18.91
CA PRO A 253 21.47 -10.30 -20.12
C PRO A 253 22.66 -10.00 -21.04
N TYR A 254 23.88 -9.88 -20.49
CA TYR A 254 25.08 -9.56 -21.27
C TYR A 254 25.80 -10.79 -21.83
N ARG A 255 25.27 -11.99 -21.59
CA ARG A 255 25.84 -13.22 -22.13
C ARG A 255 25.96 -13.16 -23.65
N SER A 256 27.17 -13.41 -24.12
CA SER A 256 27.46 -13.53 -25.55
C SER A 256 27.53 -15.00 -25.97
N GLY A 257 26.91 -15.32 -27.09
CA GLY A 257 26.87 -16.67 -27.66
C GLY A 257 27.14 -16.63 -29.16
N ALA A 258 26.14 -17.02 -29.95
CA ALA A 258 26.17 -16.83 -31.40
C ALA A 258 26.15 -15.34 -31.77
N PHE A 259 25.53 -14.51 -30.93
CA PHE A 259 25.49 -13.06 -31.04
C PHE A 259 26.02 -12.42 -29.75
N SER A 260 26.55 -11.21 -29.86
CA SER A 260 27.03 -10.47 -28.70
C SER A 260 25.86 -10.00 -27.85
N GLN A 261 25.91 -10.25 -26.54
CA GLN A 261 24.87 -9.82 -25.59
C GLN A 261 23.45 -10.26 -25.99
N GLN A 262 23.32 -11.48 -26.54
CA GLN A 262 22.01 -12.08 -26.80
C GLN A 262 21.24 -12.37 -25.51
N GLY A 263 21.96 -12.52 -24.38
CA GLY A 263 21.37 -12.91 -23.11
C GLY A 263 21.12 -14.41 -22.97
N GLU A 264 20.82 -14.81 -21.75
CA GLU A 264 20.52 -16.18 -21.32
C GLU A 264 19.82 -16.12 -19.97
N VAL A 265 19.03 -17.14 -19.64
CA VAL A 265 18.53 -17.37 -18.27
C VAL A 265 19.08 -18.69 -17.74
N ILE A 266 19.54 -18.70 -16.50
CA ILE A 266 20.07 -19.89 -15.82
C ILE A 266 19.11 -20.32 -14.72
N VAL A 267 18.85 -21.63 -14.64
CA VAL A 267 18.12 -22.24 -13.54
C VAL A 267 19.11 -23.01 -12.68
N PHE A 268 19.19 -22.67 -11.41
CA PHE A 268 20.01 -23.33 -10.39
C PHE A 268 19.12 -24.17 -9.48
N SER A 269 19.56 -25.39 -9.16
CA SER A 269 18.98 -26.20 -8.09
C SER A 269 19.06 -25.42 -6.78
N GLY A 270 17.92 -25.22 -6.10
CA GLY A 270 17.89 -24.55 -4.80
C GLY A 270 18.68 -25.32 -3.76
N ALA A 271 18.67 -26.66 -3.83
CA ALA A 271 19.36 -27.53 -2.88
C ALA A 271 20.88 -27.58 -3.07
N THR A 272 21.44 -27.22 -4.23
CA THR A 272 22.87 -27.44 -4.52
C THR A 272 23.60 -26.30 -5.24
N CYS A 273 22.90 -25.28 -5.75
CA CYS A 273 23.43 -24.31 -6.72
C CYS A 273 24.01 -24.95 -8.00
N ALA A 274 23.68 -26.21 -8.31
CA ALA A 274 24.04 -26.80 -9.59
C ALA A 274 23.22 -26.15 -10.71
N VAL A 275 23.87 -25.81 -11.83
CA VAL A 275 23.14 -25.37 -13.03
C VAL A 275 22.33 -26.54 -13.57
N LEU A 276 21.00 -26.43 -13.50
CA LEU A 276 20.07 -27.42 -14.02
C LEU A 276 19.77 -27.16 -15.50
N ARG A 277 19.49 -25.89 -15.85
CA ARG A 277 19.03 -25.49 -17.19
C ARG A 277 19.63 -24.17 -17.63
N ARG A 278 19.72 -24.01 -18.94
CA ARG A 278 20.04 -22.76 -19.63
C ARG A 278 18.97 -22.51 -20.67
N LEU A 279 18.28 -21.39 -20.54
CA LEU A 279 17.17 -21.01 -21.40
C LEU A 279 17.70 -19.95 -22.36
N GLN A 280 17.50 -20.19 -23.65
CA GLN A 280 18.00 -19.35 -24.72
C GLN A 280 16.89 -19.11 -25.73
N ASP A 281 16.84 -17.90 -26.27
CA ASP A 281 16.01 -17.61 -27.43
C ASP A 281 16.45 -18.49 -28.62
N PRO A 282 15.55 -19.25 -29.27
CA PRO A 282 15.87 -19.98 -30.51
C PRO A 282 16.18 -19.06 -31.70
N SER A 283 15.84 -17.78 -31.64
CA SER A 283 16.10 -16.78 -32.69
C SER A 283 16.79 -15.51 -32.17
N PRO A 284 17.96 -15.64 -31.51
CA PRO A 284 18.57 -14.55 -30.77
C PRO A 284 19.07 -13.45 -31.71
N SER A 285 19.07 -12.21 -31.22
CA SER A 285 19.66 -11.05 -31.87
C SER A 285 20.86 -10.50 -31.09
N THR A 286 21.61 -9.59 -31.70
CA THR A 286 22.69 -8.87 -31.01
C THR A 286 22.09 -7.88 -30.04
N GLN A 287 22.59 -7.85 -28.80
CA GLN A 287 22.13 -6.96 -27.73
C GLN A 287 20.65 -7.12 -27.40
N ALA A 288 20.07 -8.32 -27.54
CA ALA A 288 18.68 -8.59 -27.20
C ALA A 288 18.40 -8.55 -25.69
N PHE A 289 19.43 -8.88 -24.89
CA PHE A 289 19.40 -8.87 -23.43
C PHE A 289 18.36 -9.81 -22.78
N LEU A 290 18.18 -11.02 -23.32
CA LEU A 290 17.34 -12.04 -22.67
C LEU A 290 17.74 -12.24 -21.20
N GLY A 291 16.74 -12.19 -20.31
CA GLY A 291 16.93 -12.30 -18.87
C GLY A 291 17.09 -10.94 -18.17
N ALA A 292 16.78 -9.83 -18.85
CA ALA A 292 16.71 -8.51 -18.23
C ALA A 292 15.71 -8.45 -17.05
N ALA A 293 14.63 -9.21 -17.15
CA ALA A 293 13.73 -9.56 -16.08
C ALA A 293 13.41 -11.05 -16.16
N VAL A 294 13.26 -11.72 -15.03
CA VAL A 294 12.87 -13.13 -14.94
C VAL A 294 11.76 -13.32 -13.91
N LEU A 295 10.89 -14.28 -14.16
CA LEU A 295 9.76 -14.60 -13.29
C LEU A 295 9.48 -16.10 -13.38
N GLY A 296 9.50 -16.78 -12.23
CA GLY A 296 8.95 -18.12 -12.12
C GLY A 296 7.43 -18.01 -12.05
N THR A 297 6.71 -18.84 -12.79
CA THR A 297 5.25 -18.81 -12.86
C THR A 297 4.69 -20.16 -12.41
N PRO A 298 3.38 -20.23 -12.08
CA PRO A 298 2.66 -21.50 -12.15
C PRO A 298 2.80 -22.16 -13.52
N ASP A 299 2.24 -23.35 -13.65
CA ASP A 299 2.18 -24.09 -14.91
C ASP A 299 1.29 -23.35 -15.94
N LEU A 300 1.93 -22.72 -16.93
CA LEU A 300 1.28 -22.02 -18.04
C LEU A 300 1.08 -22.96 -19.24
N THR A 301 1.95 -23.95 -19.38
CA THR A 301 1.94 -24.92 -20.49
C THR A 301 0.91 -26.04 -20.31
N GLY A 302 0.42 -26.24 -19.08
CA GLY A 302 -0.51 -27.30 -18.70
C GLY A 302 0.15 -28.67 -18.53
N ASP A 303 1.47 -28.73 -18.32
CA ASP A 303 2.23 -29.98 -18.17
C ASP A 303 2.43 -30.43 -16.71
N GLY A 304 1.93 -29.64 -15.76
CA GLY A 304 2.01 -29.85 -14.32
C GLY A 304 3.30 -29.36 -13.67
N VAL A 305 4.20 -28.73 -14.42
CA VAL A 305 5.46 -28.16 -13.91
C VAL A 305 5.39 -26.63 -13.99
N PRO A 306 5.80 -25.91 -12.93
CA PRO A 306 5.91 -24.44 -12.97
C PRO A 306 6.78 -23.97 -14.14
N ASP A 307 6.37 -22.91 -14.83
CA ASP A 307 7.09 -22.39 -16.00
C ASP A 307 7.95 -21.15 -15.69
N ILE A 308 8.66 -20.64 -16.69
CA ILE A 308 9.54 -19.49 -16.55
C ILE A 308 9.26 -18.51 -17.68
N VAL A 309 9.04 -17.24 -17.34
CA VAL A 309 9.01 -16.14 -18.32
C VAL A 309 10.20 -15.20 -18.12
N ALA A 310 10.70 -14.67 -19.23
CA ALA A 310 11.86 -13.78 -19.23
C ALA A 310 11.69 -12.64 -20.24
N GLY A 311 12.12 -11.46 -19.85
CA GLY A 311 12.14 -10.28 -20.69
C GLY A 311 13.36 -10.27 -21.63
N GLU A 312 13.14 -9.84 -22.86
CA GLU A 312 14.15 -9.57 -23.88
C GLU A 312 13.87 -8.17 -24.46
N PRO A 313 14.20 -7.10 -23.71
CA PRO A 313 13.73 -5.74 -23.99
C PRO A 313 14.29 -5.17 -25.30
N ASN A 314 15.39 -5.68 -25.81
CA ASN A 314 15.97 -5.22 -27.06
C ASN A 314 15.72 -6.20 -28.22
N ASP A 315 14.72 -7.07 -28.07
CA ASP A 315 14.28 -7.88 -29.20
C ASP A 315 13.75 -7.02 -30.35
N ASP A 316 14.14 -7.40 -31.57
CA ASP A 316 13.84 -6.68 -32.80
C ASP A 316 12.60 -7.25 -33.53
N THR A 317 11.91 -8.26 -32.96
CA THR A 317 10.87 -9.01 -33.67
C THR A 317 9.67 -8.14 -34.07
N ALA A 318 9.21 -7.26 -33.18
CA ALA A 318 8.08 -6.35 -33.45
C ALA A 318 8.51 -5.02 -34.09
N GLY A 319 9.75 -4.59 -33.85
CA GLY A 319 10.36 -3.33 -34.25
C GLY A 319 11.76 -3.22 -33.62
N VAL A 320 12.59 -2.27 -34.05
CA VAL A 320 13.97 -2.12 -33.52
C VAL A 320 13.90 -1.88 -32.01
N ASN A 321 14.47 -2.76 -31.19
CA ASN A 321 14.37 -2.74 -29.72
C ASN A 321 12.92 -2.55 -29.20
N ALA A 322 11.91 -3.06 -29.91
CA ALA A 322 10.53 -3.02 -29.43
C ALA A 322 10.35 -3.88 -28.16
N GLY A 323 11.19 -4.92 -28.03
CA GLY A 323 11.21 -5.83 -26.91
C GLY A 323 10.18 -6.95 -27.00
N SER A 324 10.38 -7.98 -26.18
CA SER A 324 9.49 -9.13 -26.09
C SER A 324 9.56 -9.82 -24.73
N VAL A 325 8.58 -10.69 -24.46
CA VAL A 325 8.58 -11.61 -23.32
C VAL A 325 8.58 -13.04 -23.84
N LEU A 326 9.52 -13.87 -23.37
CA LEU A 326 9.67 -15.26 -23.78
C LEU A 326 9.18 -16.18 -22.66
N LEU A 327 8.43 -17.22 -23.04
CA LEU A 327 7.98 -18.31 -22.17
C LEU A 327 8.82 -19.55 -22.43
N PHE A 328 9.29 -20.17 -21.36
CA PHE A 328 10.02 -21.44 -21.35
C PHE A 328 9.32 -22.46 -20.46
N SER A 329 9.25 -23.71 -20.91
CA SER A 329 8.71 -24.80 -20.10
C SER A 329 9.67 -25.10 -18.93
N GLY A 330 9.16 -25.14 -17.71
CA GLY A 330 9.98 -25.55 -16.57
C GLY A 330 10.33 -27.04 -16.59
N ALA A 331 9.56 -27.87 -17.30
CA ALA A 331 9.78 -29.31 -17.37
C ALA A 331 11.06 -29.69 -18.13
N ASP A 332 11.36 -29.03 -19.25
CA ASP A 332 12.54 -29.35 -20.10
C ASP A 332 13.40 -28.13 -20.49
N GLY A 333 12.97 -26.91 -20.14
CA GLY A 333 13.65 -25.66 -20.48
C GLY A 333 13.45 -25.24 -21.95
N SER A 334 12.55 -25.90 -22.69
CA SER A 334 12.29 -25.57 -24.09
C SER A 334 11.55 -24.25 -24.23
N PHE A 335 11.86 -23.52 -25.29
CA PHE A 335 11.10 -22.33 -25.68
C PHE A 335 9.67 -22.71 -26.10
N VAL A 336 8.69 -22.00 -25.55
CA VAL A 336 7.26 -22.22 -25.79
C VAL A 336 6.69 -21.12 -26.69
N ALA A 337 6.88 -19.85 -26.29
CA ALA A 337 6.25 -18.72 -26.96
C ALA A 337 7.05 -17.42 -26.80
N ARG A 338 6.82 -16.51 -27.75
CA ARG A 338 7.27 -15.11 -27.70
C ARG A 338 6.02 -14.22 -27.71
N MET A 339 5.85 -13.42 -26.68
CA MET A 339 4.78 -12.45 -26.52
C MET A 339 5.28 -11.07 -26.92
N LEU A 340 4.47 -10.36 -27.70
CA LEU A 340 4.84 -9.08 -28.33
C LEU A 340 3.75 -8.04 -28.08
N ASP A 341 4.12 -6.76 -28.13
CA ASP A 341 3.17 -5.70 -28.46
C ASP A 341 3.02 -5.61 -29.98
N PRO A 342 1.84 -5.93 -30.57
CA PRO A 342 1.64 -5.79 -32.01
C PRO A 342 1.76 -4.35 -32.52
N GLN A 343 1.72 -3.38 -31.60
CA GLN A 343 1.88 -1.95 -31.87
C GLN A 343 3.19 -1.39 -31.31
N GLY A 344 4.12 -2.26 -30.89
CA GLY A 344 5.42 -1.85 -30.36
C GLY A 344 6.19 -0.99 -31.37
N GLY A 345 6.56 0.20 -30.92
CA GLY A 345 7.45 1.14 -31.59
C GLY A 345 8.91 0.73 -31.49
N ALA A 346 9.78 1.60 -31.98
CA ALA A 346 11.21 1.39 -31.83
C ALA A 346 11.66 1.91 -30.46
N ASP A 347 12.55 1.15 -29.81
CA ASP A 347 13.12 1.47 -28.49
C ASP A 347 12.08 1.50 -27.34
N ASP A 348 10.90 0.89 -27.51
CA ASP A 348 9.85 0.78 -26.47
C ASP A 348 10.27 -0.11 -25.28
N ASN A 349 11.14 -1.09 -25.55
CA ASN A 349 11.73 -2.02 -24.59
C ASN A 349 10.72 -2.86 -23.77
N LEU A 350 9.74 -3.50 -24.41
CA LEU A 350 8.83 -4.44 -23.75
C LEU A 350 9.59 -5.58 -23.04
N GLY A 351 9.20 -5.87 -21.80
CA GLY A 351 9.78 -6.94 -20.98
C GLY A 351 10.80 -6.43 -19.97
N GLN A 352 10.84 -5.13 -19.69
CA GLN A 352 11.76 -4.54 -18.71
C GLN A 352 11.41 -4.93 -17.27
N ALA A 353 10.13 -5.02 -16.94
CA ALA A 353 9.62 -5.59 -15.68
C ALA A 353 8.49 -6.56 -15.97
N LEU A 354 8.30 -7.53 -15.08
CA LEU A 354 7.33 -8.63 -15.22
C LEU A 354 6.59 -8.85 -13.89
N ALA A 355 5.33 -9.26 -13.96
CA ALA A 355 4.57 -9.74 -12.80
C ALA A 355 3.53 -10.80 -13.21
N ILE A 356 3.16 -11.69 -12.28
CA ILE A 356 2.05 -12.64 -12.46
C ILE A 356 0.74 -11.92 -12.17
N TYR A 357 -0.27 -12.16 -12.99
CA TYR A 357 -1.61 -11.61 -12.81
C TYR A 357 -2.66 -12.74 -12.75
N PRO A 358 -3.68 -12.67 -11.88
CA PRO A 358 -4.68 -13.75 -11.76
C PRO A 358 -5.47 -13.96 -13.05
N ASP A 359 -5.84 -15.23 -13.34
CA ASP A 359 -6.64 -15.65 -14.51
C ASP A 359 -7.94 -14.84 -14.66
N ILE A 360 -7.92 -13.83 -15.52
CA ILE A 360 -9.10 -13.02 -15.86
C ILE A 360 -9.79 -13.47 -17.14
N THR A 361 -9.14 -14.30 -17.95
CA THR A 361 -9.73 -14.87 -19.16
C THR A 361 -10.62 -16.08 -18.84
N GLY A 362 -10.46 -16.68 -17.67
CA GLY A 362 -11.21 -17.81 -17.16
C GLY A 362 -10.81 -19.13 -17.82
N ASP A 363 -9.58 -19.23 -18.31
CA ASP A 363 -9.09 -20.40 -19.02
C ASP A 363 -8.26 -21.37 -18.16
N GLY A 364 -8.06 -21.02 -16.89
CA GLY A 364 -7.32 -21.78 -15.89
C GLY A 364 -5.81 -21.51 -15.90
N VAL A 365 -5.33 -20.51 -16.65
CA VAL A 365 -3.92 -20.10 -16.70
C VAL A 365 -3.82 -18.64 -16.27
N VAL A 366 -2.85 -18.33 -15.41
CA VAL A 366 -2.59 -16.94 -14.98
C VAL A 366 -2.08 -16.09 -16.14
N GLU A 367 -2.37 -14.79 -16.15
CA GLU A 367 -1.82 -13.84 -17.10
C GLU A 367 -0.47 -13.28 -16.67
N ILE A 368 0.19 -12.60 -17.60
CA ILE A 368 1.48 -11.95 -17.40
C ILE A 368 1.32 -10.44 -17.59
N VAL A 369 1.81 -9.66 -16.63
CA VAL A 369 2.03 -8.23 -16.81
C VAL A 369 3.45 -8.02 -17.29
N ALA A 370 3.62 -7.17 -18.31
CA ALA A 370 4.93 -6.74 -18.78
C ALA A 370 4.92 -5.25 -19.07
N SER A 371 6.01 -4.54 -18.79
CA SER A 371 6.13 -3.12 -19.10
C SER A 371 7.02 -2.85 -20.31
N ALA A 372 6.72 -1.75 -20.99
CA ALA A 372 7.51 -1.13 -22.05
C ALA A 372 7.76 0.34 -21.64
N PRO A 373 8.70 0.61 -20.72
CA PRO A 373 8.83 1.92 -20.10
C PRO A 373 9.28 3.03 -21.04
N PHE A 374 9.75 2.71 -22.25
CA PHE A 374 10.22 3.71 -23.21
C PHE A 374 9.28 3.90 -24.39
N ASP A 375 8.11 3.26 -24.33
CA ASP A 375 7.05 3.42 -25.32
C ASP A 375 6.62 4.89 -25.45
N ASP A 376 6.55 5.34 -26.70
CA ASP A 376 6.12 6.67 -27.11
C ASP A 376 4.59 6.68 -27.29
N THR A 377 3.83 6.68 -26.19
CA THR A 377 2.39 6.37 -26.24
C THR A 377 1.57 7.43 -26.98
N ARG A 378 2.10 8.66 -27.10
CA ARG A 378 1.42 9.81 -27.70
C ARG A 378 2.37 10.67 -28.53
N SER A 379 1.85 11.21 -29.63
CA SER A 379 2.59 12.09 -30.54
C SER A 379 3.20 13.30 -29.82
N GLY A 380 4.54 13.41 -29.86
CA GLY A 380 5.28 14.53 -29.28
C GLY A 380 5.62 14.36 -27.79
N VAL A 381 5.23 13.23 -27.20
CA VAL A 381 5.70 12.71 -25.93
C VAL A 381 6.59 11.51 -26.24
N THR A 382 7.71 11.38 -25.55
CA THR A 382 8.69 10.32 -25.80
C THR A 382 9.03 9.61 -24.51
N SER A 383 9.08 8.28 -24.53
CA SER A 383 9.42 7.45 -23.36
C SER A 383 8.57 7.77 -22.13
N ASP A 384 7.26 7.97 -22.33
CA ASP A 384 6.33 8.08 -21.22
C ASP A 384 5.93 6.71 -20.66
N GLY A 385 6.07 5.65 -21.46
CA GLY A 385 5.99 4.27 -21.00
C GLY A 385 4.58 3.71 -20.94
N SER A 386 4.50 2.37 -20.98
CA SER A 386 3.24 1.64 -20.90
C SER A 386 3.36 0.30 -20.19
N VAL A 387 2.20 -0.22 -19.77
CA VAL A 387 2.07 -1.53 -19.14
C VAL A 387 1.10 -2.38 -19.94
N LEU A 388 1.49 -3.62 -20.23
CA LEU A 388 0.71 -4.57 -21.01
C LEU A 388 0.26 -5.73 -20.15
N LEU A 389 -0.99 -6.15 -20.35
CA LEU A 389 -1.50 -7.41 -19.85
C LEU A 389 -1.52 -8.42 -21.00
N LEU A 390 -0.86 -9.56 -20.81
CA LEU A 390 -0.62 -10.59 -21.79
C LEU A 390 -1.30 -11.89 -21.35
N ASP A 391 -2.02 -12.52 -22.26
CA ASP A 391 -2.69 -13.80 -22.03
C ASP A 391 -1.65 -14.93 -21.84
N GLY A 392 -1.70 -15.62 -20.71
CA GLY A 392 -0.73 -16.65 -20.35
C GLY A 392 -0.80 -17.91 -21.20
N ARG A 393 -1.94 -18.20 -21.85
CA ARG A 393 -2.11 -19.38 -22.71
C ARG A 393 -2.10 -19.04 -24.20
N LEU A 394 -2.78 -17.97 -24.59
CA LEU A 394 -2.81 -17.52 -26.00
C LEU A 394 -1.55 -16.74 -26.37
N HIS A 395 -0.80 -16.24 -25.39
CA HIS A 395 0.46 -15.50 -25.58
C HIS A 395 0.27 -14.20 -26.38
N THR A 396 -0.91 -13.59 -26.25
CA THR A 396 -1.30 -12.37 -26.98
C THR A 396 -1.67 -11.25 -26.01
N ARG A 397 -1.47 -9.99 -26.44
CA ARG A 397 -1.85 -8.81 -25.67
C ARG A 397 -3.38 -8.74 -25.45
N ILE A 398 -3.80 -8.70 -24.19
CA ILE A 398 -5.18 -8.47 -23.75
C ILE A 398 -5.46 -6.97 -23.73
N SER A 399 -4.64 -6.21 -23.03
CA SER A 399 -4.78 -4.76 -22.89
C SER A 399 -3.42 -4.06 -22.81
N LYS A 400 -3.45 -2.75 -23.03
CA LYS A 400 -2.32 -1.83 -22.90
C LYS A 400 -2.80 -0.63 -22.09
N MET A 401 -2.05 -0.29 -21.06
CA MET A 401 -2.35 0.73 -20.06
C MET A 401 -1.31 1.84 -20.20
N THR A 402 -1.79 3.07 -20.26
CA THR A 402 -1.00 4.28 -20.55
C THR A 402 -1.56 5.43 -19.73
N ASP A 403 -0.74 6.39 -19.35
CA ASP A 403 -1.21 7.60 -18.71
C ASP A 403 -1.41 8.74 -19.74
N PRO A 404 -2.64 9.24 -19.94
CA PRO A 404 -2.87 10.38 -20.82
C PRO A 404 -2.22 11.69 -20.34
N ALA A 405 -1.87 11.78 -19.05
CA ALA A 405 -1.31 12.95 -18.38
C ALA A 405 0.22 12.92 -18.25
N SER A 406 0.89 11.85 -18.66
CA SER A 406 2.36 11.74 -18.59
C SER A 406 3.09 12.79 -19.44
N ALA A 407 4.33 13.08 -19.05
CA ALA A 407 5.30 13.86 -19.78
C ALA A 407 6.38 12.96 -20.40
N SER A 408 7.25 13.56 -21.22
CA SER A 408 8.35 12.82 -21.83
C SER A 408 9.35 12.38 -20.76
N SER A 409 9.80 11.13 -20.84
CA SER A 409 10.80 10.51 -19.96
C SER A 409 10.31 10.14 -18.55
N ASP A 410 9.00 10.16 -18.27
CA ASP A 410 8.46 9.65 -17.00
C ASP A 410 8.76 8.15 -16.79
N CYS A 411 8.93 7.42 -17.91
CA CYS A 411 9.28 6.01 -17.99
C CYS A 411 8.39 5.09 -17.13
N ILE A 412 7.07 5.19 -17.31
CA ILE A 412 6.10 4.40 -16.54
C ILE A 412 6.34 2.90 -16.73
N GLY A 413 6.41 2.15 -15.63
CA GLY A 413 6.56 0.70 -15.64
C GLY A 413 8.00 0.22 -15.50
N LEU A 414 8.94 1.07 -15.06
CA LEU A 414 10.30 0.61 -14.71
C LEU A 414 10.29 -0.40 -13.55
N SER A 415 9.27 -0.34 -12.70
CA SER A 415 8.95 -1.36 -11.70
C SER A 415 7.45 -1.67 -11.74
N LEU A 416 7.07 -2.89 -11.33
CA LEU A 416 5.68 -3.37 -11.36
C LEU A 416 5.35 -4.15 -10.09
N ALA A 417 4.13 -3.96 -9.61
CA ALA A 417 3.50 -4.83 -8.63
C ALA A 417 2.01 -5.01 -8.98
N VAL A 418 1.47 -6.19 -8.69
CA VAL A 418 0.03 -6.44 -8.72
C VAL A 418 -0.51 -6.15 -7.33
N TRP A 419 -1.42 -5.20 -7.23
CA TRP A 419 -1.91 -4.66 -5.97
C TRP A 419 -3.42 -4.92 -5.86
N PRO A 420 -3.94 -5.40 -4.73
CA PRO A 420 -5.36 -5.70 -4.61
C PRO A 420 -6.26 -4.51 -4.93
N ASN A 421 -7.48 -4.83 -5.35
CA ASN A 421 -8.51 -3.86 -5.67
C ASN A 421 -9.75 -4.17 -4.83
N ARG A 422 -10.04 -3.29 -3.85
CA ARG A 422 -11.19 -3.39 -2.94
C ARG A 422 -12.54 -3.35 -3.66
N THR A 423 -12.61 -2.82 -4.88
CA THR A 423 -13.90 -2.61 -5.56
C THR A 423 -14.32 -3.75 -6.49
N THR A 424 -13.37 -4.60 -6.90
CA THR A 424 -13.64 -5.65 -7.90
C THR A 424 -12.86 -6.93 -7.59
N PRO A 425 -13.46 -7.86 -6.82
CA PRO A 425 -12.82 -9.13 -6.47
C PRO A 425 -12.30 -9.89 -7.70
N GLY A 426 -11.09 -10.44 -7.59
CA GLY A 426 -10.43 -11.18 -8.68
C GLY A 426 -9.87 -10.33 -9.81
N ARG A 427 -9.90 -8.99 -9.70
CA ARG A 427 -9.28 -8.06 -10.65
C ARG A 427 -8.43 -7.02 -9.92
N PRO A 428 -7.23 -7.41 -9.44
CA PRO A 428 -6.32 -6.48 -8.80
C PRO A 428 -5.91 -5.35 -9.74
N TRP A 429 -5.48 -4.24 -9.16
CA TRP A 429 -4.81 -3.17 -9.88
C TRP A 429 -3.37 -3.54 -10.21
N ILE A 430 -2.77 -2.73 -11.07
CA ILE A 430 -1.34 -2.79 -11.33
C ILE A 430 -0.72 -1.46 -10.88
N ALA A 431 0.19 -1.53 -9.91
CA ALA A 431 1.02 -0.42 -9.50
C ALA A 431 2.30 -0.42 -10.37
N ALA A 432 2.54 0.67 -11.08
CA ALA A 432 3.67 0.84 -11.98
C ALA A 432 4.51 2.05 -11.55
N GLY A 433 5.79 1.81 -11.27
CA GLY A 433 6.72 2.87 -10.91
C GLY A 433 7.08 3.76 -12.11
N ALA A 434 7.05 5.06 -11.91
CA ALA A 434 7.50 6.10 -12.82
C ALA A 434 8.49 7.02 -12.06
N PRO A 435 9.72 6.55 -11.78
CA PRO A 435 10.70 7.28 -10.96
C PRO A 435 11.12 8.63 -11.54
N PHE A 436 10.82 8.90 -12.81
CA PHE A 436 11.17 10.14 -13.48
C PHE A 436 9.95 11.04 -13.73
N ASP A 437 8.78 10.69 -13.18
CA ASP A 437 7.60 11.55 -13.24
C ASP A 437 7.86 12.87 -12.51
N ASP A 438 7.61 13.97 -13.21
CA ASP A 438 7.67 15.32 -12.67
C ASP A 438 6.42 15.59 -11.82
N THR A 439 6.59 15.84 -10.52
CA THR A 439 5.47 16.08 -9.59
C THR A 439 5.47 17.52 -9.07
N SER A 440 4.48 17.86 -8.23
CA SER A 440 4.47 19.14 -7.50
C SER A 440 5.68 19.34 -6.60
N ALA A 441 6.38 18.26 -6.21
CA ALA A 441 7.60 18.32 -5.42
C ALA A 441 8.85 18.68 -6.24
N GLY A 442 8.76 18.62 -7.57
CA GLY A 442 9.83 18.99 -8.49
C GLY A 442 10.10 17.92 -9.55
N ASN A 443 11.15 18.17 -10.34
CA ASN A 443 11.51 17.32 -11.45
C ASN A 443 12.00 15.95 -10.98
N ASP A 444 11.66 14.89 -11.71
CA ASP A 444 12.06 13.50 -11.41
C ASP A 444 11.87 13.11 -9.93
N ALA A 445 10.89 13.72 -9.25
CA ALA A 445 10.53 13.35 -7.89
C ALA A 445 10.00 11.91 -7.86
N GLY A 446 9.35 11.50 -8.95
CA GLY A 446 8.85 10.16 -9.18
C GLY A 446 7.46 9.91 -8.60
N SER A 447 6.78 8.93 -9.17
CA SER A 447 5.45 8.49 -8.73
C SER A 447 5.26 6.98 -8.92
N VAL A 448 4.17 6.47 -8.35
CA VAL A 448 3.62 5.14 -8.65
C VAL A 448 2.21 5.34 -9.21
N LEU A 449 1.97 4.85 -10.42
CA LEU A 449 0.67 4.91 -11.08
C LEU A 449 -0.06 3.60 -10.84
N VAL A 450 -1.28 3.69 -10.34
CA VAL A 450 -2.16 2.55 -10.09
C VAL A 450 -3.17 2.49 -11.22
N PHE A 451 -3.11 1.41 -12.00
CA PHE A 451 -3.98 1.18 -13.15
C PHE A 451 -5.12 0.22 -12.79
N ASP A 452 -6.33 0.62 -13.15
CA ASP A 452 -7.46 -0.29 -13.24
C ASP A 452 -7.33 -1.16 -14.49
N THR A 453 -7.24 -2.47 -14.30
CA THR A 453 -6.97 -3.42 -15.39
C THR A 453 -8.18 -3.69 -16.29
N GLY A 454 -9.39 -3.36 -15.83
CA GLY A 454 -10.62 -3.49 -16.63
C GLY A 454 -10.79 -2.37 -17.64
N THR A 455 -10.44 -1.15 -17.26
CA THR A 455 -10.60 0.07 -18.06
C THR A 455 -9.30 0.55 -18.69
N GLY A 456 -8.16 0.18 -18.09
CA GLY A 456 -6.82 0.67 -18.41
C GLY A 456 -6.53 2.10 -17.94
N ALA A 457 -7.39 2.67 -17.11
CA ALA A 457 -7.25 4.04 -16.61
C ALA A 457 -6.36 4.08 -15.36
N VAL A 458 -5.66 5.20 -15.17
CA VAL A 458 -5.00 5.52 -13.89
C VAL A 458 -6.10 5.87 -12.88
N VAL A 459 -6.22 5.07 -11.82
CA VAL A 459 -7.16 5.33 -10.71
C VAL A 459 -6.50 6.12 -9.59
N GLN A 460 -5.19 5.99 -9.44
CA GLN A 460 -4.42 6.74 -8.45
C GLN A 460 -3.02 7.02 -8.95
N ARG A 461 -2.51 8.20 -8.62
CA ARG A 461 -1.10 8.56 -8.77
C ARG A 461 -0.56 8.86 -7.37
N ILE A 462 0.33 7.99 -6.91
CA ILE A 462 0.94 8.05 -5.57
C ILE A 462 2.28 8.76 -5.70
N THR A 463 2.47 9.83 -4.93
CA THR A 463 3.75 10.53 -4.76
C THR A 463 4.27 10.32 -3.34
N ASP A 464 5.57 10.51 -3.08
CA ASP A 464 6.13 10.40 -1.71
C ASP A 464 5.33 11.28 -0.72
N PRO A 465 4.52 10.69 0.18
CA PRO A 465 3.62 11.45 1.03
C PRO A 465 4.34 12.06 2.24
N VAL A 466 5.58 11.65 2.52
CA VAL A 466 6.28 11.98 3.76
C VAL A 466 7.21 13.18 3.57
N SER A 467 7.94 13.24 2.46
CA SER A 467 9.01 14.23 2.32
C SER A 467 9.41 14.60 0.90
N ALA A 468 8.51 14.51 -0.09
CA ALA A 468 8.85 14.63 -1.51
C ALA A 468 9.78 15.82 -1.87
N SER A 469 10.79 15.53 -2.70
CA SER A 469 11.73 16.47 -3.31
C SER A 469 12.04 16.08 -4.75
N ALA A 470 12.60 17.02 -5.51
CA ALA A 470 13.09 16.75 -6.86
C ALA A 470 14.20 15.68 -6.84
N PHE A 471 14.23 14.83 -7.86
CA PHE A 471 15.23 13.77 -8.10
C PHE A 471 15.26 12.62 -7.09
N ASP A 472 14.22 12.46 -6.25
CA ASP A 472 14.14 11.36 -5.29
C ASP A 472 13.99 9.98 -5.94
N GLN A 473 13.38 9.97 -7.12
CA GLN A 473 13.03 8.77 -7.86
C GLN A 473 12.10 7.82 -7.08
N PHE A 474 11.07 8.37 -6.46
CA PHE A 474 10.01 7.57 -5.84
C PHE A 474 9.34 6.68 -6.90
N GLY A 475 9.10 5.41 -6.57
CA GLY A 475 8.64 4.41 -7.56
C GLY A 475 9.78 3.71 -8.32
N SER A 476 11.04 3.99 -7.96
CA SER A 476 12.22 3.29 -8.47
C SER A 476 12.12 1.77 -8.33
N THR A 477 11.57 1.30 -7.21
CA THR A 477 11.14 -0.08 -7.02
C THR A 477 9.77 -0.10 -6.37
N VAL A 478 8.94 -1.08 -6.73
CA VAL A 478 7.61 -1.28 -6.16
C VAL A 478 7.43 -2.77 -5.93
N SER A 479 6.94 -3.12 -4.75
CA SER A 479 6.49 -4.47 -4.40
C SER A 479 5.16 -4.34 -3.66
N ALA A 480 4.17 -5.14 -4.04
CA ALA A 480 3.02 -5.34 -3.17
C ALA A 480 3.48 -6.30 -2.06
N SER A 481 3.45 -5.82 -0.83
CA SER A 481 3.73 -6.60 0.36
C SER A 481 2.44 -7.23 0.87
N VAL A 482 2.58 -8.22 1.74
CA VAL A 482 1.48 -8.60 2.63
C VAL A 482 1.25 -7.42 3.60
N ASP A 483 0.01 -7.26 4.06
CA ASP A 483 -0.46 -6.24 5.01
C ASP A 483 0.54 -5.87 6.11
N LEU A 484 1.23 -4.72 5.97
CA LEU A 484 2.21 -4.23 6.94
C LEU A 484 1.56 -3.27 7.94
N SER A 485 0.50 -2.56 7.55
CA SER A 485 -0.29 -1.67 8.40
C SER A 485 -1.18 -2.41 9.39
N GLY A 486 -1.45 -3.69 9.13
CA GLY A 486 -2.28 -4.59 9.94
C GLY A 486 -3.77 -4.35 9.76
N ASP A 487 -4.18 -3.71 8.65
CA ASP A 487 -5.58 -3.41 8.30
C ASP A 487 -6.26 -4.57 7.54
N GLY A 488 -5.57 -5.69 7.37
CA GLY A 488 -6.04 -6.85 6.60
C GLY A 488 -5.75 -6.75 5.10
N GLU A 489 -5.20 -5.64 4.62
CA GLU A 489 -5.05 -5.35 3.20
C GLU A 489 -3.58 -5.19 2.78
N PRO A 490 -3.17 -5.79 1.65
CA PRO A 490 -1.80 -5.68 1.16
C PRO A 490 -1.33 -4.24 0.90
N ASP A 491 -0.25 -3.83 1.53
CA ASP A 491 0.41 -2.55 1.30
C ASP A 491 1.34 -2.55 0.08
N LEU A 492 1.68 -1.37 -0.43
CA LEU A 492 2.79 -1.17 -1.34
C LEU A 492 4.07 -0.79 -0.59
N LEU A 493 5.15 -1.51 -0.86
CA LEU A 493 6.50 -1.10 -0.57
C LEU A 493 7.09 -0.38 -1.79
N VAL A 494 7.52 0.87 -1.59
CA VAL A 494 8.04 1.72 -2.66
C VAL A 494 9.43 2.23 -2.31
N GLY A 495 10.41 1.98 -3.17
CA GLY A 495 11.76 2.52 -3.03
C GLY A 495 11.91 3.90 -3.67
N SER A 496 12.76 4.73 -3.06
CA SER A 496 13.29 5.98 -3.64
C SER A 496 14.81 5.99 -3.50
N ILE A 497 15.50 5.50 -4.53
CA ILE A 497 16.95 5.23 -4.45
C ILE A 497 17.85 6.48 -4.37
N SER A 498 17.33 7.64 -4.78
CA SER A 498 18.10 8.88 -4.87
C SER A 498 17.66 9.93 -3.84
N LYS A 499 16.92 9.52 -2.81
CA LYS A 499 16.45 10.41 -1.74
C LYS A 499 17.62 11.03 -0.96
N ASP A 500 17.75 12.35 -1.03
CA ASP A 500 18.72 13.14 -0.26
C ASP A 500 18.15 13.46 1.13
N LEU A 501 18.64 12.78 2.19
CA LEU A 501 18.14 12.96 3.57
C LEU A 501 18.95 13.92 4.44
N LEU A 502 20.07 14.41 3.92
CA LEU A 502 21.01 15.23 4.67
C LEU A 502 21.14 16.63 4.04
N PRO A 503 21.37 17.69 4.84
CA PRO A 503 21.48 19.07 4.36
C PRO A 503 22.71 19.35 3.49
N SER A 504 23.46 18.32 3.09
CA SER A 504 24.59 18.39 2.17
C SER A 504 24.16 17.93 0.78
N PRO A 505 24.24 18.80 -0.25
CA PRO A 505 23.88 18.44 -1.62
C PRO A 505 24.71 17.26 -2.15
N GLY A 506 24.04 16.20 -2.64
CA GLY A 506 24.65 15.10 -3.40
C GLY A 506 25.08 13.89 -2.57
N GLN A 507 24.32 13.52 -1.53
CA GLN A 507 24.54 12.29 -0.78
C GLN A 507 23.20 11.56 -0.59
N ASP A 508 22.79 10.86 -1.65
CA ASP A 508 21.59 10.06 -1.76
C ASP A 508 21.56 8.94 -0.69
N ALA A 509 20.83 9.13 0.40
CA ALA A 509 20.69 8.10 1.42
C ALA A 509 19.73 6.99 0.98
N GLY A 510 18.77 7.31 0.11
CA GLY A 510 17.72 6.40 -0.31
C GLY A 510 16.71 6.10 0.81
N ILE A 511 15.47 5.76 0.44
CA ILE A 511 14.40 5.39 1.38
C ILE A 511 13.55 4.26 0.82
N ALA A 512 12.83 3.59 1.72
CA ALA A 512 11.64 2.81 1.37
C ALA A 512 10.43 3.44 2.08
N SER A 513 9.28 3.41 1.44
CA SER A 513 8.00 3.85 2.00
C SER A 513 7.01 2.69 1.95
N ILE A 514 6.31 2.49 3.04
CA ILE A 514 5.11 1.64 3.10
C ILE A 514 3.94 2.55 2.74
N ILE A 515 3.16 2.19 1.74
CA ILE A 515 1.96 2.91 1.30
C ILE A 515 0.77 1.98 1.43
N GLY A 516 -0.17 2.36 2.30
CA GLY A 516 -1.45 1.69 2.46
C GLY A 516 -2.58 2.57 1.96
N THR A 517 -3.66 1.94 1.51
CA THR A 517 -4.95 2.61 1.34
C THR A 517 -5.73 2.42 2.62
N GLU A 518 -5.64 3.37 3.53
CA GLU A 518 -6.34 3.27 4.80
C GLU A 518 -7.67 4.02 4.70
N ALA A 519 -8.67 3.56 5.45
CA ALA A 519 -9.87 4.35 5.69
C ALA A 519 -9.50 5.55 6.58
N ASP A 520 -10.02 6.73 6.22
CA ASP A 520 -10.09 7.94 7.04
C ASP A 520 -11.52 7.99 7.56
N CYS A 521 -11.72 7.35 8.70
CA CYS A 521 -13.04 6.94 9.13
C CYS A 521 -13.86 8.05 9.76
N ASP A 522 -13.20 9.02 10.38
CA ASP A 522 -13.83 10.20 10.95
C ASP A 522 -13.82 11.41 9.99
N GLY A 523 -13.06 11.32 8.89
CA GLY A 523 -13.03 12.29 7.81
C GLY A 523 -12.19 13.52 8.10
N ASP A 524 -11.21 13.43 9.01
CA ASP A 524 -10.31 14.53 9.35
C ASP A 524 -9.10 14.66 8.42
N GLY A 525 -8.89 13.67 7.55
CA GLY A 525 -7.84 13.62 6.56
C GLY A 525 -6.57 12.89 7.00
N PHE A 526 -6.56 12.36 8.22
CA PHE A 526 -5.56 11.42 8.71
C PHE A 526 -6.11 10.00 8.67
N THR A 527 -5.20 9.04 8.72
CA THR A 527 -5.53 7.62 8.74
C THR A 527 -4.59 6.96 9.76
N PRO A 528 -4.79 5.71 10.18
CA PRO A 528 -3.91 5.08 11.16
C PRO A 528 -2.46 4.99 10.68
N LEU A 529 -2.25 4.70 9.39
CA LEU A 529 -0.91 4.73 8.81
C LEU A 529 -0.34 6.16 8.71
N GLY A 530 -1.22 7.17 8.60
CA GLY A 530 -0.90 8.59 8.67
C GLY A 530 -0.53 9.10 10.07
N GLY A 531 -0.62 8.26 11.10
CA GLY A 531 -0.28 8.59 12.48
C GLY A 531 -1.49 8.99 13.34
N ASP A 532 -2.70 8.75 12.86
CA ASP A 532 -3.91 8.90 13.65
C ASP A 532 -3.92 7.88 14.81
N CYS A 533 -4.06 8.39 16.03
CA CYS A 533 -4.11 7.59 17.24
C CYS A 533 -5.53 7.12 17.59
N ASN A 534 -6.57 7.67 16.95
CA ASN A 534 -7.96 7.26 17.08
C ASN A 534 -8.81 7.69 15.85
N ASP A 535 -8.77 6.85 14.82
CA ASP A 535 -9.48 6.96 13.53
C ASP A 535 -11.02 7.06 13.63
N ALA A 536 -11.59 6.86 14.82
CA ALA A 536 -13.02 7.05 15.06
C ALA A 536 -13.36 8.47 15.54
N SER A 537 -12.38 9.38 15.66
CA SER A 537 -12.52 10.67 16.32
C SER A 537 -11.66 11.77 15.69
N ALA A 538 -12.30 12.59 14.84
CA ALA A 538 -11.71 13.74 14.14
C ALA A 538 -11.12 14.86 15.04
N ALA A 539 -11.16 14.68 16.36
CA ALA A 539 -10.51 15.54 17.34
C ALA A 539 -9.10 15.04 17.74
N GLN A 540 -8.70 13.83 17.33
CA GLN A 540 -7.46 13.17 17.71
C GLN A 540 -6.62 12.89 16.46
N ALA A 541 -5.73 13.82 16.09
CA ALA A 541 -4.88 13.63 14.91
C ALA A 541 -3.57 14.42 14.98
N PRO A 542 -2.54 14.00 14.23
CA PRO A 542 -1.25 14.68 14.18
C PRO A 542 -1.34 16.19 13.99
N GLY A 543 -0.81 16.93 14.95
CA GLY A 543 -0.72 18.40 14.89
C GLY A 543 -1.97 19.14 15.33
N HIS A 544 -2.97 18.45 15.89
CA HIS A 544 -4.06 19.09 16.63
C HIS A 544 -3.56 19.77 17.91
N VAL A 545 -4.45 20.57 18.52
CA VAL A 545 -4.18 21.20 19.80
C VAL A 545 -4.42 20.20 20.92
N GLU A 546 -3.45 20.01 21.79
CA GLU A 546 -3.61 19.20 22.99
C GLU A 546 -4.48 19.90 24.03
N LEU A 547 -5.55 19.22 24.45
CA LEU A 547 -6.44 19.64 25.53
C LEU A 547 -6.11 18.85 26.80
N CYS A 548 -6.55 19.35 27.96
CA CYS A 548 -6.34 18.63 29.22
C CYS A 548 -7.56 17.78 29.58
N ASP A 549 -7.89 16.82 28.72
CA ASP A 549 -9.05 15.93 28.81
C ASP A 549 -8.66 14.46 29.06
N GLY A 550 -7.36 14.17 29.18
CA GLY A 550 -6.81 12.82 29.38
C GLY A 550 -6.70 12.00 28.10
N VAL A 551 -6.81 12.65 26.94
CA VAL A 551 -6.67 12.06 25.60
C VAL A 551 -5.49 12.73 24.92
N ASP A 552 -4.72 11.96 24.15
CA ASP A 552 -3.67 12.49 23.27
C ASP A 552 -4.35 13.05 22.01
N ASN A 553 -4.69 14.34 21.99
CA ASN A 553 -5.41 14.93 20.86
C ASN A 553 -4.50 15.16 19.66
N ASN A 554 -3.19 15.34 19.89
CA ASN A 554 -2.23 15.66 18.83
C ASN A 554 -1.40 14.48 18.34
N CYS A 555 -1.63 13.29 18.91
CA CYS A 555 -1.00 12.01 18.61
C CYS A 555 0.54 12.03 18.69
N ASP A 556 1.13 12.80 19.63
CA ASP A 556 2.58 12.85 19.82
C ASP A 556 3.12 11.81 20.84
N GLY A 557 2.20 11.08 21.50
CA GLY A 557 2.49 10.06 22.50
C GLY A 557 2.61 10.60 23.94
N SER A 558 2.47 11.91 24.13
CA SER A 558 2.25 12.55 25.42
C SER A 558 0.75 12.69 25.66
N ILE A 559 0.36 12.70 26.93
CA ILE A 559 -1.03 12.99 27.31
C ILE A 559 -0.99 14.21 28.21
N ASP A 560 -1.79 15.22 27.87
CA ASP A 560 -1.97 16.48 28.60
C ASP A 560 -0.64 17.25 28.86
N GLU A 561 0.23 17.41 27.85
CA GLU A 561 1.47 18.17 28.01
C GLU A 561 1.25 19.70 28.18
N PRO A 562 2.15 20.42 28.87
CA PRO A 562 1.97 21.86 29.11
C PRO A 562 2.14 22.69 27.82
N GLY A 563 1.03 23.00 27.17
CA GLY A 563 0.89 23.98 26.07
C GLY A 563 0.17 25.27 26.49
N ASP A 564 0.10 26.24 25.58
CA ASP A 564 -0.70 27.48 25.66
C ASP A 564 -1.29 27.72 24.26
N ALA A 565 -2.47 27.14 24.04
CA ALA A 565 -3.07 27.01 22.71
C ALA A 565 -3.61 28.33 22.15
N ASP A 566 -4.07 29.22 23.02
CA ASP A 566 -4.63 30.52 22.63
C ASP A 566 -3.66 31.69 22.79
N GLY A 567 -2.50 31.46 23.41
CA GLY A 567 -1.39 32.38 23.51
C GLY A 567 -1.57 33.49 24.54
N ASP A 568 -2.41 33.27 25.55
CA ASP A 568 -2.72 34.28 26.57
C ASP A 568 -1.75 34.30 27.76
N GLY A 569 -0.84 33.32 27.83
CA GLY A 569 0.16 33.15 28.88
C GLY A 569 -0.26 32.26 30.05
N VAL A 570 -1.43 31.62 29.99
CA VAL A 570 -1.89 30.55 30.88
C VAL A 570 -1.77 29.22 30.14
N THR A 571 -1.22 28.20 30.81
CA THR A 571 -1.09 26.88 30.17
C THR A 571 -2.44 26.18 30.08
N ASN A 572 -2.70 25.39 29.04
CA ASN A 572 -3.98 24.69 28.80
C ASN A 572 -4.54 24.01 30.07
N CYS A 573 -3.73 23.28 30.83
CA CYS A 573 -4.23 22.58 32.04
C CYS A 573 -4.52 23.49 33.24
N ALA A 574 -4.09 24.74 33.19
CA ALA A 574 -4.40 25.78 34.16
C ALA A 574 -5.41 26.80 33.61
N ASP A 575 -5.85 26.62 32.36
CA ASP A 575 -6.70 27.53 31.62
C ASP A 575 -8.15 27.05 31.64
N ASN A 576 -9.03 27.84 32.22
CA ASN A 576 -10.47 27.59 32.23
C ASN A 576 -11.15 27.95 30.90
N CYS A 577 -10.40 28.44 29.91
CA CYS A 577 -10.82 28.65 28.52
C CYS A 577 -9.71 28.31 27.53
N GLN A 578 -9.26 27.06 27.50
CA GLN A 578 -8.09 26.54 26.74
C GLN A 578 -7.93 27.00 25.28
N LEU A 579 -8.99 27.42 24.60
CA LEU A 579 -8.96 27.85 23.20
C LEU A 579 -9.36 29.33 23.01
N VAL A 580 -9.59 30.08 24.09
CA VAL A 580 -10.11 31.45 24.08
C VAL A 580 -9.36 32.31 25.08
N ALA A 581 -8.43 33.12 24.55
CA ALA A 581 -7.52 33.93 25.35
C ALA A 581 -8.23 34.74 26.43
N ASN A 582 -7.95 34.43 27.70
CA ASN A 582 -8.66 34.98 28.84
C ASN A 582 -7.80 35.17 30.12
N ALA A 583 -6.50 35.46 30.00
CA ALA A 583 -5.42 35.51 31.01
C ALA A 583 -5.77 35.91 32.46
N SER A 584 -6.86 36.63 32.68
CA SER A 584 -7.50 36.85 33.97
C SER A 584 -8.11 35.60 34.64
N GLN A 585 -8.40 34.53 33.90
CA GLN A 585 -9.03 33.30 34.38
C GLN A 585 -10.32 33.57 35.17
N ALA A 586 -11.09 34.57 34.74
CA ALA A 586 -12.34 34.92 35.41
C ALA A 586 -13.36 33.79 35.22
N ASN A 587 -14.04 33.42 36.30
CA ASN A 587 -15.08 32.40 36.33
C ASN A 587 -16.03 32.77 37.47
N GLN A 588 -17.09 33.50 37.13
CA GLN A 588 -17.96 34.18 38.09
C GLN A 588 -18.86 33.20 38.85
N ASP A 589 -19.32 32.13 38.21
CA ASP A 589 -20.24 31.15 38.81
C ASP A 589 -19.55 29.88 39.34
N GLY A 590 -18.28 29.68 38.97
CA GLY A 590 -17.41 28.63 39.48
C GLY A 590 -17.64 27.27 38.84
N ASP A 591 -18.17 27.22 37.61
CA ASP A 591 -18.29 25.98 36.84
C ASP A 591 -16.94 25.59 36.18
N ALA A 592 -16.96 24.67 35.20
CA ALA A 592 -15.73 24.20 34.56
C ALA A 592 -15.16 25.19 33.52
N PHE A 593 -15.91 26.20 33.11
CA PHE A 593 -15.59 27.13 32.03
C PHE A 593 -15.36 28.55 32.57
N GLY A 594 -14.43 29.28 31.97
CA GLY A 594 -14.21 30.69 32.30
C GLY A 594 -15.21 31.61 31.61
N ASP A 595 -15.40 32.82 32.15
CA ASP A 595 -16.35 33.83 31.65
C ASP A 595 -16.16 34.15 30.15
N ALA A 596 -14.98 33.91 29.59
CA ALA A 596 -14.64 34.20 28.20
C ALA A 596 -15.13 33.13 27.20
N CYS A 597 -15.24 31.88 27.64
CA CYS A 597 -15.69 30.73 26.86
C CYS A 597 -17.02 30.14 27.36
N ASP A 598 -17.57 30.72 28.43
CA ASP A 598 -18.88 30.37 28.95
C ASP A 598 -20.00 31.24 28.32
N CYS A 599 -20.99 30.57 27.76
CA CYS A 599 -22.19 31.18 27.19
C CYS A 599 -23.16 31.72 28.26
N ALA A 600 -23.02 31.30 29.53
CA ALA A 600 -23.81 31.77 30.64
C ALA A 600 -22.96 32.05 31.91
N PRO A 601 -22.06 33.07 31.90
CA PRO A 601 -21.04 33.35 32.95
C PRO A 601 -21.52 33.57 34.39
N ALA A 602 -22.83 33.50 34.64
CA ALA A 602 -23.44 33.72 35.94
C ALA A 602 -24.37 32.56 36.36
N ASP A 603 -24.40 31.47 35.62
CA ASP A 603 -25.26 30.32 35.85
C ASP A 603 -24.44 29.01 35.90
N PRO A 604 -24.10 28.52 37.12
CA PRO A 604 -23.22 27.37 37.30
C PRO A 604 -23.85 26.02 36.89
N THR A 605 -25.05 26.06 36.30
CA THR A 605 -25.75 24.89 35.78
C THR A 605 -25.84 24.89 34.25
N ASN A 606 -25.45 25.99 33.61
CA ASN A 606 -25.43 26.16 32.16
C ASN A 606 -23.99 26.35 31.69
N ALA A 607 -23.21 25.27 31.70
CA ALA A 607 -22.06 25.18 30.81
C ALA A 607 -22.52 25.41 29.35
N PRO A 608 -21.65 25.86 28.43
CA PRO A 608 -21.95 25.75 27.01
C PRO A 608 -22.46 24.33 26.74
N PRO A 609 -23.62 24.14 26.07
CA PRO A 609 -23.87 22.83 25.50
C PRO A 609 -22.63 22.51 24.67
N LEU A 610 -22.08 21.30 24.79
CA LEU A 610 -21.14 20.77 23.81
C LEU A 610 -21.68 21.21 22.45
N GLU A 611 -20.94 22.08 21.77
CA GLU A 611 -21.33 22.51 20.44
C GLU A 611 -21.57 21.21 19.67
N ILE A 612 -22.69 21.14 18.96
CA ILE A 612 -22.90 20.09 17.95
C ILE A 612 -21.96 20.38 16.73
N GLY A 613 -21.06 21.36 16.87
CA GLY A 613 -20.13 21.91 15.90
C GLY A 613 -19.25 20.81 15.30
N GLY A 614 -19.45 20.58 14.00
CA GLY A 614 -18.83 19.52 13.21
C GLY A 614 -19.78 18.37 12.84
N SER A 615 -20.64 17.92 13.77
CA SER A 615 -21.47 16.71 13.56
C SER A 615 -22.76 16.94 12.76
N LEU A 616 -23.19 18.19 12.53
CA LEU A 616 -24.41 18.48 11.79
C LEU A 616 -24.26 18.09 10.30
N ARG A 617 -24.83 16.95 9.92
CA ARG A 617 -24.88 16.43 8.56
C ARG A 617 -26.14 16.91 7.85
N LEU A 618 -25.99 17.41 6.62
CA LEU A 618 -27.08 17.90 5.78
C LEU A 618 -27.25 17.03 4.53
N GLY A 619 -28.36 16.30 4.46
CA GLY A 619 -28.81 15.61 3.25
C GLY A 619 -29.88 16.40 2.50
N ARG A 620 -29.90 16.34 1.17
CA ARG A 620 -31.03 16.85 0.36
C ARG A 620 -31.65 15.73 -0.45
N SER A 621 -32.95 15.54 -0.30
CA SER A 621 -33.72 14.59 -1.12
C SER A 621 -35.10 15.13 -1.43
N GLY A 622 -35.49 15.13 -2.70
CA GLY A 622 -36.83 15.56 -3.13
C GLY A 622 -37.22 17.00 -2.76
N GLY A 623 -36.25 17.91 -2.57
CA GLY A 623 -36.49 19.29 -2.15
C GLY A 623 -36.61 19.50 -0.64
N VAL A 624 -36.48 18.43 0.16
CA VAL A 624 -36.42 18.45 1.63
C VAL A 624 -34.96 18.47 2.08
N ALA A 625 -34.65 19.26 3.11
CA ALA A 625 -33.37 19.20 3.80
C ALA A 625 -33.51 18.28 5.02
N ASN A 626 -32.71 17.22 5.08
CA ASN A 626 -32.65 16.30 6.20
C ASN A 626 -31.41 16.61 7.03
N LEU A 627 -31.61 16.97 8.28
CA LEU A 627 -30.57 17.28 9.24
C LEU A 627 -30.39 16.08 10.15
N ALA A 628 -29.15 15.67 10.38
CA ALA A 628 -28.76 14.68 11.38
C ALA A 628 -27.55 15.21 12.14
N TRP A 629 -27.40 14.84 13.41
CA TRP A 629 -26.27 15.23 14.23
C TRP A 629 -25.96 14.18 15.28
N ASP A 630 -24.85 14.33 16.01
CA ASP A 630 -24.53 13.46 17.13
C ASP A 630 -25.01 14.10 18.44
N ASP A 631 -25.65 13.33 19.32
CA ASP A 631 -26.12 13.81 20.62
C ASP A 631 -25.09 13.66 21.75
N GLY A 632 -23.90 13.13 21.43
CA GLY A 632 -22.84 12.82 22.38
C GLY A 632 -23.30 11.87 23.49
N GLY A 633 -24.29 11.01 23.24
CA GLY A 633 -24.82 10.04 24.21
C GLY A 633 -25.64 10.65 25.37
N SER A 634 -25.86 11.96 25.36
CA SER A 634 -26.47 12.68 26.49
C SER A 634 -28.00 12.64 26.51
N GLY A 635 -28.65 12.31 25.38
CA GLY A 635 -30.10 12.34 25.20
C GLY A 635 -30.72 13.74 25.42
N GLY A 636 -31.93 13.97 24.90
CA GLY A 636 -32.65 15.21 25.17
C GLY A 636 -33.60 15.67 24.07
N THR A 637 -34.23 16.82 24.31
CA THR A 637 -35.04 17.52 23.31
C THR A 637 -34.21 18.63 22.69
N PHE A 638 -33.97 18.52 21.39
CA PHE A 638 -33.29 19.52 20.58
C PHE A 638 -34.29 20.48 19.96
N VAL A 639 -33.83 21.67 19.62
CA VAL A 639 -34.60 22.67 18.88
C VAL A 639 -33.76 23.16 17.73
N VAL A 640 -34.35 23.12 16.54
CA VAL A 640 -33.65 23.47 15.31
C VAL A 640 -34.16 24.82 14.82
N TYR A 641 -33.23 25.74 14.61
CA TYR A 641 -33.45 27.04 14.02
C TYR A 641 -32.89 27.06 12.61
N ARG A 642 -33.48 27.91 11.77
CA ARG A 642 -32.99 28.21 10.43
C ARG A 642 -32.96 29.71 10.24
N GLY A 643 -31.89 30.21 9.65
CA GLY A 643 -31.83 31.57 9.12
C GLY A 643 -31.27 31.62 7.70
N GLU A 644 -31.29 32.82 7.13
CA GLU A 644 -30.75 33.12 5.80
C GLU A 644 -29.63 34.16 5.93
N GLU A 645 -28.57 33.99 5.15
CA GLU A 645 -27.54 35.01 5.01
C GLU A 645 -28.12 36.21 4.24
N PRO A 646 -27.95 37.45 4.74
CA PRO A 646 -28.43 38.61 4.03
C PRO A 646 -27.60 38.86 2.76
N PRO A 647 -28.17 39.53 1.74
CA PRO A 647 -27.44 39.89 0.53
C PRO A 647 -26.19 40.74 0.84
N PRO A 648 -25.13 40.62 0.01
CA PRO A 648 -23.89 41.38 0.22
C PRO A 648 -24.14 42.89 0.41
N GLY A 649 -23.70 43.43 1.55
CA GLY A 649 -23.83 44.84 1.90
C GLY A 649 -25.09 45.23 2.70
N ALA A 650 -25.96 44.28 3.04
CA ALA A 650 -27.04 44.49 4.01
C ALA A 650 -26.57 44.21 5.46
N PRO A 651 -27.14 44.91 6.46
CA PRO A 651 -26.86 44.59 7.86
C PRO A 651 -27.38 43.19 8.20
N TRP A 652 -26.63 42.45 9.03
CA TRP A 652 -27.06 41.16 9.56
C TRP A 652 -28.42 41.30 10.26
N GLN A 653 -29.42 40.62 9.72
CA GLN A 653 -30.72 40.44 10.37
C GLN A 653 -30.95 38.94 10.51
N TYR A 654 -30.88 38.45 11.73
CA TYR A 654 -31.21 37.07 12.07
C TYR A 654 -32.74 36.92 12.01
N ASP A 655 -33.27 36.59 10.82
CA ASP A 655 -34.67 36.17 10.67
C ASP A 655 -34.76 34.66 10.92
N GLU A 656 -34.80 34.31 12.21
CA GLU A 656 -34.75 32.93 12.65
C GLU A 656 -36.14 32.30 12.64
N THR A 657 -36.31 31.24 11.85
CA THR A 657 -37.49 30.40 11.89
C THR A 657 -37.21 29.17 12.75
N CYS A 658 -37.91 29.03 13.88
CA CYS A 658 -37.89 27.77 14.63
C CYS A 658 -38.57 26.69 13.79
N LEU A 659 -37.82 25.66 13.38
CA LEU A 659 -38.35 24.56 12.59
C LEU A 659 -39.09 23.53 13.46
N GLY A 660 -38.72 23.41 14.73
CA GLY A 660 -39.41 22.59 15.70
C GLY A 660 -38.50 22.02 16.79
N THR A 661 -39.07 21.09 17.55
CA THR A 661 -38.35 20.32 18.58
C THR A 661 -38.14 18.89 18.08
N ALA A 662 -36.95 18.33 18.25
CA ALA A 662 -36.60 16.96 17.92
C ALA A 662 -36.22 16.19 19.19
N SER A 663 -36.78 15.00 19.36
CA SER A 663 -36.46 14.11 20.51
C SER A 663 -35.42 13.04 20.18
N VAL A 664 -34.96 13.07 18.93
CA VAL A 664 -33.88 12.25 18.35
C VAL A 664 -32.97 13.21 17.59
N PRO A 665 -31.70 12.86 17.33
CA PRO A 665 -30.75 13.80 16.77
C PRO A 665 -30.88 13.93 15.23
N SER A 666 -32.11 14.19 14.78
CA SER A 666 -32.45 14.46 13.39
C SER A 666 -33.71 15.30 13.26
N LEU A 667 -33.79 16.10 12.19
CA LEU A 667 -34.98 16.89 11.84
C LEU A 667 -35.02 17.16 10.34
N SER A 668 -36.19 17.10 9.72
CA SER A 668 -36.37 17.48 8.31
C SER A 668 -36.96 18.89 8.19
N ASP A 669 -36.33 19.75 7.39
CA ASP A 669 -36.94 20.98 6.86
C ASP A 669 -37.60 20.67 5.50
N PRO A 670 -38.95 20.59 5.45
CA PRO A 670 -39.67 20.33 4.20
C PRO A 670 -39.69 21.53 3.25
N ASN A 671 -39.30 22.73 3.69
CA ASN A 671 -39.33 23.95 2.90
C ASN A 671 -38.02 24.74 3.04
N PRO A 672 -36.86 24.16 2.67
CA PRO A 672 -35.59 24.86 2.76
C PRO A 672 -35.53 25.99 1.72
N PRO A 673 -34.86 27.11 2.02
CA PRO A 673 -34.67 28.22 1.09
C PRO A 673 -34.01 27.73 -0.21
N GLN A 674 -34.66 28.04 -1.35
CA GLN A 674 -34.26 27.51 -2.66
C GLN A 674 -33.26 28.41 -3.41
N ASN A 675 -33.08 29.66 -2.98
CA ASN A 675 -32.24 30.67 -3.65
C ASN A 675 -31.53 31.62 -2.66
N ALA A 676 -31.27 31.15 -1.45
CA ALA A 676 -30.54 31.88 -0.42
C ALA A 676 -29.50 30.95 0.21
N VAL A 677 -28.40 31.52 0.69
CA VAL A 677 -27.52 30.79 1.62
C VAL A 677 -28.28 30.74 2.94
N ALA A 678 -28.58 29.54 3.39
CA ALA A 678 -29.31 29.31 4.64
C ALA A 678 -28.40 28.57 5.60
N TRP A 679 -28.55 28.88 6.88
CA TRP A 679 -27.86 28.22 7.96
C TRP A 679 -28.89 27.55 8.87
N TYR A 680 -28.47 26.45 9.51
CA TYR A 680 -29.25 25.75 10.51
C TYR A 680 -28.46 25.73 11.82
N LEU A 681 -29.16 25.91 12.93
CA LEU A 681 -28.58 25.85 14.26
C LEU A 681 -29.39 24.88 15.10
N VAL A 682 -28.70 23.96 15.78
CA VAL A 682 -29.32 22.98 16.67
C VAL A 682 -28.96 23.34 18.11
N GLY A 683 -29.96 23.60 18.94
CA GLY A 683 -29.82 23.89 20.36
C GLY A 683 -30.68 22.98 21.23
N ARG A 684 -30.71 23.23 22.55
CA ARG A 684 -31.50 22.43 23.52
C ARG A 684 -32.55 23.24 24.30
N ARG A 685 -32.74 24.52 23.97
CA ARG A 685 -33.78 25.39 24.57
C ARG A 685 -35.01 25.51 23.67
N GLY A 686 -36.20 25.69 24.26
CA GLY A 686 -37.48 25.80 23.55
C GLY A 686 -37.57 26.99 22.59
N CYS A 687 -38.45 26.90 21.58
CA CYS A 687 -38.69 28.01 20.64
C CYS A 687 -39.07 29.29 21.41
N GLY A 688 -38.17 30.29 21.42
CA GLY A 688 -38.34 31.59 22.10
C GLY A 688 -37.24 31.98 23.08
N ASP A 689 -36.30 31.09 23.40
CA ASP A 689 -35.18 31.32 24.32
C ASP A 689 -33.80 31.27 23.62
N SER A 690 -33.69 31.74 22.37
CA SER A 690 -32.41 31.62 21.63
C SER A 690 -31.34 32.61 22.13
N VAL A 691 -30.10 32.13 22.16
CA VAL A 691 -28.87 32.88 22.56
C VAL A 691 -28.40 33.83 21.44
N ILE A 692 -28.96 33.67 20.25
CA ILE A 692 -28.80 34.51 19.07
C ILE A 692 -30.23 34.85 18.64
N GLY A 693 -30.58 36.14 18.54
CA GLY A 693 -31.95 36.53 18.21
C GLY A 693 -32.59 37.47 19.24
N ARG A 694 -33.84 37.17 19.67
CA ARG A 694 -34.64 38.06 20.53
C ARG A 694 -35.04 37.38 21.83
N ASP A 695 -34.95 38.10 22.95
CA ASP A 695 -35.38 37.62 24.26
C ASP A 695 -36.91 37.44 24.36
N GLY A 696 -37.40 36.91 25.49
CA GLY A 696 -38.83 36.74 25.78
C GLY A 696 -39.67 38.03 25.80
N THR A 697 -39.05 39.21 25.61
CA THR A 697 -39.71 40.51 25.43
C THR A 697 -39.73 40.97 23.96
N GLY A 698 -39.06 40.24 23.07
CA GLY A 698 -38.89 40.55 21.66
C GLY A 698 -37.74 41.52 21.39
N ALA A 699 -36.83 41.76 22.34
CA ALA A 699 -35.67 42.64 22.14
C ALA A 699 -34.45 41.85 21.61
N PRO A 700 -33.63 42.38 20.69
CA PRO A 700 -32.43 41.69 20.22
C PRO A 700 -31.44 41.43 21.37
N VAL A 701 -31.00 40.19 21.52
CA VAL A 701 -29.93 39.79 22.43
C VAL A 701 -28.59 40.15 21.76
N PRO A 702 -27.74 41.01 22.36
CA PRO A 702 -26.44 41.34 21.79
C PRO A 702 -25.53 40.10 21.84
N VAL A 703 -24.98 39.73 20.69
CA VAL A 703 -23.96 38.67 20.57
C VAL A 703 -22.65 39.20 21.16
N PRO A 704 -22.11 38.64 22.28
CA PRO A 704 -20.72 38.82 22.63
C PRO A 704 -19.89 38.17 21.53
N SER A 705 -18.76 38.78 21.16
CA SER A 705 -18.00 38.49 19.94
C SER A 705 -17.38 37.08 19.80
N THR A 706 -17.81 36.07 20.55
CA THR A 706 -17.18 34.74 20.61
C THR A 706 -18.13 33.58 20.87
N CYS A 707 -19.40 33.66 20.45
CA CYS A 707 -20.20 32.45 20.26
C CYS A 707 -20.96 32.57 18.92
N PRO A 708 -20.86 31.59 18.01
CA PRO A 708 -21.62 31.61 16.76
C PRO A 708 -23.13 31.69 16.98
#